data_AF-A0A225WIV9-F1
#
_entry.id   AF-A0A225WIV9-F1
#
_cell.length_a   1.000
_cell.length_b   1.000
_cell.length_c   1.000
_cell.angle_alpha   90.00
_cell.angle_beta   90.00
_cell.angle_gamma   90.00
#
_symmetry.space_group_name_H-M   'P 1'
#
loop_
_entity.id
_entity.type
_entity.pdbx_description
1 polymer ?
#
loop_
_entity_poly.entity_id
_entity_poly.type
_entity_poly.pdbx_seq_one_letter_code
_entity_poly.pdbx_strand_id
1 'polypeptide(L)'
;MKKKRITRVQLVNLIRRITGVGAALMCLTNYIRATIVTFQVLRGSPVDSMSFGSMESELILGYVGDGLIRESSLVKDVLGGDTSPRDYALFLENATTTSTENCSSVELFNADIYNFHFLRFNFESVIARGSYNLTQLTDLELVVPVIDCTSPPLVVADPSLLRVFNVVRHKSDPTNIEIVTTSISIQDYRIPEANRYGPAIVTTMFSVNDMRATKVDQLVVIGLDYAYTHDPLYEVYTLEGVSTDGYWNLTSIPEIIIVNPVKTVLTARRRGFYLGAESEQSNIRNLIWALDEESPAQAMSEWEWRGQPIILDSWAWVHGIHLIFLVQTLFSLSVLALIVYRNVRDGKVWIGDAFASLSNSTLMVRGLLVSASWYVNGEWTLLEFCISNANDLTGTQRVPIHSEIVHADLMVMFLSLFGLVGHIFKERIDPAVGVFLYEAIHDNRQPIVKMNPYVFNTVRDYSDKEYLLGIAKVTDVQSQMSPMRLWTTDKLANVDFSFIFASFYPKYILVSTLVSFVVVRKIYKKFYPDTLAPSLTGRSADRSTNERAAIAQKGNLTNFEMSTGAELQARYGLISDYKNYVFFKGLKFASPDGVYCSGYVVVNGKYLVATEDILTIIMIRCVQTRFINVYAYEVDGYTVQRTARLVYPNTFSWNDLLHLNINILA
;
A
#
# COMPACT_ATOMS: atom_id res chain seq x y z
N MET A 1 34.88 -24.35 38.92
CA MET A 1 33.60 -24.27 38.17
C MET A 1 33.64 -25.20 36.96
N LYS A 2 32.96 -26.36 36.98
CA LYS A 2 32.80 -27.20 35.78
C LYS A 2 31.85 -26.47 34.82
N LYS A 3 32.33 -26.06 33.63
CA LYS A 3 31.47 -25.59 32.54
C LYS A 3 30.47 -26.70 32.21
N LYS A 4 29.21 -26.55 32.62
CA LYS A 4 28.13 -27.46 32.18
C LYS A 4 28.05 -27.33 30.66
N ARG A 5 28.24 -28.45 29.95
CA ARG A 5 28.18 -28.50 28.48
C ARG A 5 26.73 -28.25 28.06
N ILE A 6 26.50 -27.19 27.27
CA ILE A 6 25.17 -26.87 26.74
C ILE A 6 24.73 -28.03 25.84
N THR A 7 23.57 -28.61 26.11
CA THR A 7 23.02 -29.69 25.29
C THR A 7 22.42 -29.13 23.99
N ARG A 8 22.41 -29.91 22.90
CA ARG A 8 21.80 -29.49 21.62
C ARG A 8 20.34 -29.05 21.79
N VAL A 9 19.59 -29.73 22.66
CA VAL A 9 18.18 -29.40 22.96
C VAL A 9 18.05 -28.03 23.66
N GLN A 10 18.95 -27.70 24.58
CA GLN A 10 18.97 -26.38 25.23
C GLN A 10 19.31 -25.27 24.23
N LEU A 11 20.21 -25.53 23.29
CA LEU A 11 20.56 -24.58 22.24
C LEU A 11 19.36 -24.33 21.30
N VAL A 12 18.68 -25.38 20.85
CA VAL A 12 17.48 -25.26 19.99
C VAL A 12 16.36 -24.49 20.69
N ASN A 13 16.11 -24.77 21.97
CA ASN A 13 15.10 -24.05 22.74
C ASN A 13 15.46 -22.57 22.94
N LEU A 14 16.74 -22.25 23.10
CA LEU A 14 17.20 -20.87 23.19
C LEU A 14 17.01 -20.14 21.85
N ILE A 15 17.36 -20.78 20.73
CA ILE A 15 17.12 -20.24 19.39
C ILE A 15 15.63 -19.94 19.20
N ARG A 16 14.74 -20.90 19.50
CA ARG A 16 13.28 -20.70 19.40
C ARG A 16 12.80 -19.48 20.20
N ARG A 17 13.31 -19.30 21.42
CA ARG A 17 12.98 -18.14 22.27
C ARG A 17 13.46 -16.82 21.66
N ILE A 18 14.66 -16.79 21.12
CA ILE A 18 15.20 -15.61 20.42
C ILE A 18 14.34 -15.29 19.19
N THR A 19 13.91 -16.30 18.42
CA THR A 19 13.01 -16.11 17.28
C THR A 19 11.66 -15.53 17.72
N GLY A 20 11.10 -15.97 18.85
CA GLY A 20 9.88 -15.40 19.44
C GLY A 20 10.02 -13.91 19.80
N VAL A 21 11.17 -13.51 20.36
CA VAL A 21 11.48 -12.08 20.59
C VAL A 21 11.60 -11.32 19.27
N GLY A 22 12.28 -11.91 18.27
CA GLY A 22 12.39 -11.33 16.93
C GLY A 22 11.03 -11.09 16.26
N ALA A 23 10.12 -12.06 16.35
CA ALA A 23 8.75 -11.93 15.85
C ALA A 23 7.97 -10.81 16.57
N ALA A 24 8.12 -10.67 17.89
CA ALA A 24 7.48 -9.58 18.63
C ALA A 24 8.05 -8.21 18.26
N LEU A 25 9.36 -8.11 18.04
CA LEU A 25 10.01 -6.90 17.54
C LEU A 25 9.55 -6.54 16.12
N MET A 26 9.33 -7.54 15.26
CA MET A 26 8.76 -7.32 13.94
C MET A 26 7.35 -6.74 14.02
N CYS A 27 6.48 -7.29 14.88
CA CYS A 27 5.17 -6.69 15.13
C CYS A 27 5.27 -5.25 15.63
N LEU A 28 6.20 -4.98 16.55
CA LEU A 28 6.48 -3.64 17.07
C LEU A 28 6.89 -2.68 15.93
N THR A 29 7.79 -3.10 15.04
CA THR A 29 8.23 -2.31 13.89
C THR A 29 7.05 -1.98 12.98
N ASN A 30 6.16 -2.94 12.70
CA ASN A 30 4.98 -2.71 11.89
C ASN A 30 4.02 -1.71 12.55
N TYR A 31 3.81 -1.77 13.88
CA TYR A 31 3.01 -0.76 14.59
C TYR A 31 3.63 0.64 14.57
N ILE A 32 4.97 0.74 14.69
CA ILE A 32 5.68 2.02 14.58
C ILE A 32 5.47 2.62 13.20
N ARG A 33 5.70 1.83 12.14
CA ARG A 33 5.53 2.28 10.75
C ARG A 33 4.10 2.72 10.47
N ALA A 34 3.10 1.90 10.81
CA ALA A 34 1.70 2.24 10.66
C ALA A 34 1.32 3.52 11.42
N THR A 35 1.85 3.71 12.63
CA THR A 35 1.62 4.93 13.43
C THR A 35 2.20 6.17 12.75
N ILE A 36 3.46 6.11 12.30
CA ILE A 36 4.12 7.23 11.60
C ILE A 36 3.34 7.61 10.34
N VAL A 37 2.98 6.61 9.53
CA VAL A 37 2.25 6.81 8.28
C VAL A 37 0.84 7.33 8.52
N THR A 38 0.15 6.87 9.58
CA THR A 38 -1.14 7.44 9.99
C THR A 38 -1.04 8.95 10.24
N PHE A 39 0.01 9.41 10.92
CA PHE A 39 0.23 10.84 11.13
C PHE A 39 0.64 11.59 9.84
N GLN A 40 1.34 10.94 8.92
CA GLN A 40 1.69 11.54 7.63
C GLN A 40 0.43 11.77 6.77
N VAL A 41 -0.45 10.78 6.69
CA VAL A 41 -1.73 10.85 5.97
C VAL A 41 -2.64 11.92 6.58
N LEU A 42 -2.77 11.96 7.91
CA LEU A 42 -3.57 13.00 8.60
C LEU A 42 -3.04 14.42 8.40
N ARG A 43 -1.75 14.58 8.09
CA ARG A 43 -1.14 15.88 7.78
C ARG A 43 -1.26 16.24 6.30
N GLY A 44 -1.74 15.33 5.44
CA GLY A 44 -1.67 15.50 3.98
C GLY A 44 -0.22 15.65 3.51
N SER A 45 0.71 14.88 4.10
CA SER A 45 2.13 14.97 3.74
C SER A 45 2.31 14.63 2.26
N PRO A 46 3.08 15.42 1.49
CA PRO A 46 3.24 15.19 0.07
C PRO A 46 3.94 13.84 -0.18
N VAL A 47 3.46 13.11 -1.18
CA VAL A 47 4.13 11.91 -1.72
C VAL A 47 5.08 12.36 -2.82
N ASP A 48 6.31 11.87 -2.88
CA ASP A 48 7.24 12.35 -3.91
C ASP A 48 6.72 12.12 -5.35
N SER A 49 7.01 13.08 -6.23
CA SER A 49 6.73 12.94 -7.66
C SER A 49 7.46 11.74 -8.25
N MET A 50 6.80 11.02 -9.15
CA MET A 50 7.32 9.79 -9.73
C MET A 50 6.95 9.62 -11.19
N SER A 51 7.70 8.77 -11.90
CA SER A 51 7.37 8.37 -13.27
C SER A 51 6.24 7.33 -13.28
N PHE A 52 5.26 7.54 -14.15
CA PHE A 52 4.11 6.67 -14.40
C PHE A 52 4.21 5.90 -15.72
N GLY A 53 5.39 5.95 -16.36
CA GLY A 53 5.69 5.25 -17.61
C GLY A 53 6.01 6.23 -18.74
N SER A 54 6.67 5.70 -19.77
CA SER A 54 6.89 6.40 -21.05
C SER A 54 6.03 5.75 -22.12
N MET A 55 5.40 6.57 -22.95
CA MET A 55 4.74 6.08 -24.18
C MET A 55 5.69 6.28 -25.34
N GLU A 56 6.07 5.20 -25.99
CA GLU A 56 7.09 5.19 -27.05
C GLU A 56 6.43 5.05 -28.44
N SER A 57 6.82 5.93 -29.36
CA SER A 57 6.43 5.95 -30.77
C SER A 57 7.70 5.93 -31.61
N GLU A 58 8.31 4.76 -31.79
CA GLU A 58 9.61 4.64 -32.46
C GLU A 58 9.51 4.60 -33.98
N LEU A 59 8.34 4.23 -34.53
CA LEU A 59 8.23 3.99 -35.97
C LEU A 59 8.46 5.27 -36.77
N ILE A 60 7.94 6.41 -36.29
CA ILE A 60 8.18 7.71 -36.91
C ILE A 60 9.67 8.03 -37.06
N LEU A 61 10.53 7.64 -36.11
CA LEU A 61 11.97 7.90 -36.16
C LEU A 61 12.63 7.25 -37.37
N GLY A 62 12.24 6.01 -37.68
CA GLY A 62 12.75 5.31 -38.87
C GLY A 62 12.39 6.01 -40.18
N TYR A 63 11.20 6.63 -40.23
CA TYR A 63 10.73 7.35 -41.42
C TYR A 63 11.38 8.74 -41.58
N VAL A 64 11.67 9.44 -40.48
CA VAL A 64 12.28 10.78 -40.52
C VAL A 64 13.81 10.74 -40.60
N GLY A 65 14.44 9.68 -40.08
CA GLY A 65 15.89 9.49 -40.07
C GLY A 65 16.66 10.48 -39.18
N ASP A 66 17.99 10.50 -39.32
CA ASP A 66 18.89 11.27 -38.45
C ASP A 66 19.35 12.62 -39.06
N GLY A 67 18.64 13.15 -40.06
CA GLY A 67 19.10 14.30 -40.83
C GLY A 67 18.00 15.29 -41.19
N LEU A 68 18.15 15.94 -42.34
CA LEU A 68 17.16 16.87 -42.86
C LEU A 68 15.86 16.13 -43.19
N ILE A 69 14.72 16.66 -42.72
CA ILE A 69 13.40 16.08 -42.97
C ILE A 69 13.10 15.95 -44.46
N ARG A 70 13.52 16.92 -45.28
CA ARG A 70 13.40 16.86 -46.74
C ARG A 70 14.05 15.62 -47.36
N GLU A 71 15.15 15.15 -46.77
CA GLU A 71 15.92 14.02 -47.27
C GLU A 71 15.46 12.68 -46.69
N SER A 72 14.47 12.71 -45.79
CA SER A 72 13.94 11.53 -45.10
C SER A 72 13.17 10.59 -46.03
N SER A 73 13.05 9.32 -45.62
CA SER A 73 12.25 8.33 -46.35
C SER A 73 10.78 8.71 -46.39
N LEU A 74 10.26 9.35 -45.33
CA LEU A 74 8.90 9.88 -45.28
C LEU A 74 8.61 10.82 -46.46
N VAL A 75 9.53 11.74 -46.76
CA VAL A 75 9.32 12.72 -47.83
C VAL A 75 9.67 12.14 -49.20
N LYS A 76 10.81 11.46 -49.32
CA LYS A 76 11.30 11.00 -50.63
C LYS A 76 10.62 9.74 -51.13
N ASP A 77 10.46 8.75 -50.26
CA ASP A 77 10.00 7.42 -50.67
C ASP A 77 8.49 7.31 -50.51
N VAL A 78 7.94 7.73 -49.36
CA VAL A 78 6.50 7.60 -49.06
C VAL A 78 5.68 8.66 -49.80
N LEU A 79 6.08 9.93 -49.73
CA LEU A 79 5.41 11.02 -50.45
C LEU A 79 5.91 11.19 -51.90
N GLY A 80 6.88 10.39 -52.34
CA GLY A 80 7.45 10.46 -53.69
C GLY A 80 8.15 11.79 -54.02
N GLY A 81 8.59 12.53 -53.00
CA GLY A 81 9.15 13.88 -53.13
C GLY A 81 8.11 14.98 -53.43
N ASP A 82 6.82 14.66 -53.48
CA ASP A 82 5.74 15.62 -53.71
C ASP A 82 5.15 16.10 -52.37
N THR A 83 5.37 17.38 -52.08
CA THR A 83 4.88 18.06 -50.87
C THR A 83 3.65 18.94 -51.10
N SER A 84 2.88 18.68 -52.16
CA SER A 84 1.56 19.31 -52.29
C SER A 84 0.62 18.86 -51.16
N PRO A 85 -0.24 19.77 -50.64
CA PRO A 85 -1.22 19.43 -49.60
C PRO A 85 -2.10 18.24 -50.01
N ARG A 86 -2.28 17.32 -49.06
CA ARG A 86 -3.10 16.12 -49.21
C ARG A 86 -4.46 16.29 -48.53
N ASP A 87 -5.41 15.45 -48.92
CA ASP A 87 -6.78 15.35 -48.39
C ASP A 87 -7.01 14.08 -47.55
N TYR A 88 -5.92 13.40 -47.18
CA TYR A 88 -5.93 12.19 -46.37
C TYR A 88 -4.93 12.30 -45.19
N ALA A 89 -5.09 11.43 -44.20
CA ALA A 89 -4.10 11.19 -43.15
C ALA A 89 -3.24 9.99 -43.55
N LEU A 90 -1.94 10.05 -43.27
CA LEU A 90 -1.00 8.97 -43.56
C LEU A 90 -0.76 8.15 -42.29
N PHE A 91 -0.97 6.85 -42.37
CA PHE A 91 -0.80 5.90 -41.27
C PHE A 91 0.45 5.07 -41.51
N LEU A 92 1.40 5.12 -40.58
CA LEU A 92 2.61 4.30 -40.61
C LEU A 92 2.32 2.98 -39.91
N GLU A 93 2.12 1.89 -40.67
CA GLU A 93 1.74 0.60 -40.10
C GLU A 93 2.94 -0.19 -39.60
N ASN A 94 4.04 -0.16 -40.36
CA ASN A 94 5.32 -0.77 -40.00
C ASN A 94 6.46 -0.03 -40.72
N ALA A 95 7.70 -0.52 -40.62
CA ALA A 95 8.89 0.16 -41.16
C ALA A 95 8.88 0.39 -42.69
N THR A 96 8.00 -0.28 -43.43
CA THR A 96 7.95 -0.21 -44.90
C THR A 96 6.55 -0.05 -45.48
N THR A 97 5.51 -0.22 -44.66
CA THR A 97 4.11 -0.22 -45.09
C THR A 97 3.39 0.97 -44.48
N THR A 98 2.69 1.70 -45.35
CA THR A 98 1.84 2.83 -44.98
C THR A 98 0.43 2.63 -45.53
N SER A 99 -0.55 3.26 -44.88
CA SER A 99 -1.96 3.26 -45.27
C SER A 99 -2.50 4.69 -45.29
N THR A 100 -3.55 4.93 -46.06
CA THR A 100 -4.28 6.22 -46.07
C THR A 100 -5.68 6.12 -45.49
N GLU A 101 -6.08 4.93 -45.04
CA GLU A 101 -7.43 4.66 -44.54
C GLU A 101 -7.46 4.50 -43.02
N ASN A 102 -6.59 3.66 -42.46
CA ASN A 102 -6.51 3.35 -41.03
C ASN A 102 -5.20 2.65 -40.65
N CYS A 103 -5.06 2.35 -39.36
CA CYS A 103 -4.07 1.40 -38.83
C CYS A 103 -4.68 0.00 -38.77
N SER A 104 -4.46 -0.84 -39.79
CA SER A 104 -5.16 -2.13 -39.93
C SER A 104 -4.86 -3.14 -38.81
N SER A 105 -3.70 -3.03 -38.15
CA SER A 105 -3.27 -3.91 -37.05
C SER A 105 -3.85 -3.53 -35.68
N VAL A 106 -4.62 -2.43 -35.59
CA VAL A 106 -5.11 -1.88 -34.32
C VAL A 106 -6.59 -2.19 -34.17
N GLU A 107 -6.91 -3.10 -33.25
CA GLU A 107 -8.27 -3.62 -33.06
C GLU A 107 -9.28 -2.54 -32.64
N LEU A 108 -8.87 -1.60 -31.78
CA LEU A 108 -9.74 -0.55 -31.21
C LEU A 108 -9.53 0.82 -31.88
N PHE A 109 -9.17 0.83 -33.17
CA PHE A 109 -8.91 2.08 -33.90
C PHE A 109 -10.14 3.01 -33.91
N ASN A 110 -9.94 4.26 -33.49
CA ASN A 110 -10.99 5.27 -33.47
C ASN A 110 -10.88 6.21 -34.68
N ALA A 111 -11.67 5.95 -35.73
CA ALA A 111 -11.68 6.74 -36.95
C ALA A 111 -12.12 8.21 -36.73
N ASP A 112 -12.89 8.50 -35.68
CA ASP A 112 -13.36 9.87 -35.42
C ASP A 112 -12.25 10.78 -34.86
N ILE A 113 -11.26 10.21 -34.15
CA ILE A 113 -10.09 10.95 -33.65
C ILE A 113 -8.99 11.04 -34.72
N TYR A 114 -8.78 9.98 -35.50
CA TYR A 114 -7.62 9.87 -36.40
C TYR A 114 -7.93 10.19 -37.86
N ASN A 115 -9.12 10.70 -38.19
CA ASN A 115 -9.43 11.12 -39.57
C ASN A 115 -8.79 12.46 -39.95
N PHE A 116 -8.54 12.62 -41.24
CA PHE A 116 -7.96 13.84 -41.82
C PHE A 116 -8.68 15.13 -41.43
N HIS A 117 -10.02 15.15 -41.45
CA HIS A 117 -10.78 16.38 -41.19
C HIS A 117 -10.55 16.90 -39.77
N PHE A 118 -10.60 16.02 -38.76
CA PHE A 118 -10.36 16.39 -37.37
C PHE A 118 -8.91 16.82 -37.12
N LEU A 119 -7.94 16.08 -37.66
CA LEU A 119 -6.51 16.38 -37.50
C LEU A 119 -6.14 17.72 -38.15
N ARG A 120 -6.60 17.94 -39.39
CA ARG A 120 -6.38 19.19 -40.13
C ARG A 120 -7.06 20.37 -39.45
N PHE A 121 -8.31 20.21 -39.02
CA PHE A 121 -9.05 21.27 -38.31
C PHE A 121 -8.32 21.70 -37.03
N ASN A 122 -7.81 20.75 -36.23
CA ASN A 122 -7.03 21.10 -35.04
C ASN A 122 -5.76 21.87 -35.39
N PHE A 123 -4.98 21.41 -36.38
CA PHE A 123 -3.77 22.09 -36.82
C PHE A 123 -4.06 23.52 -37.33
N GLU A 124 -5.07 23.68 -38.19
CA GLU A 124 -5.46 24.99 -38.72
C GLU A 124 -6.02 25.91 -37.63
N SER A 125 -6.77 25.39 -36.66
CA SER A 125 -7.30 26.16 -35.53
C SER A 125 -6.17 26.70 -34.64
N VAL A 126 -5.15 25.88 -34.36
CA VAL A 126 -3.95 26.32 -33.64
C VAL A 126 -3.25 27.47 -34.36
N ILE A 127 -3.04 27.37 -35.68
CA ILE A 127 -2.41 28.43 -36.46
C ILE A 127 -3.27 29.69 -36.46
N ALA A 128 -4.56 29.56 -36.78
CA ALA A 128 -5.47 30.69 -36.90
C ALA A 128 -5.66 31.45 -35.58
N ARG A 129 -5.66 30.74 -34.45
CA ARG A 129 -5.84 31.33 -33.11
C ARG A 129 -4.52 31.72 -32.46
N GLY A 130 -3.42 31.04 -32.74
CA GLY A 130 -2.11 31.30 -32.14
C GLY A 130 -1.26 32.35 -32.87
N SER A 131 -1.63 32.74 -34.10
CA SER A 131 -0.80 33.58 -34.98
C SER A 131 -0.42 34.95 -34.43
N TYR A 132 -1.18 35.49 -33.45
CA TYR A 132 -0.86 36.77 -32.82
C TYR A 132 0.46 36.73 -32.03
N ASN A 133 0.91 35.54 -31.61
CA ASN A 133 2.17 35.34 -30.90
C ASN A 133 3.09 34.38 -31.67
N LEU A 134 2.53 33.30 -32.22
CA LEU A 134 3.25 32.22 -32.92
C LEU A 134 3.41 32.54 -34.41
N THR A 135 4.01 33.69 -34.72
CA THR A 135 4.13 34.21 -36.10
C THR A 135 4.84 33.24 -37.05
N GLN A 136 5.81 32.46 -36.55
CA GLN A 136 6.52 31.43 -37.32
C GLN A 136 5.60 30.36 -37.92
N LEU A 137 4.45 30.06 -37.29
CA LEU A 137 3.51 29.06 -37.79
C LEU A 137 2.66 29.57 -38.97
N THR A 138 2.60 30.88 -39.19
CA THR A 138 1.72 31.48 -40.22
C THR A 138 2.20 31.22 -41.64
N ASP A 139 3.51 31.07 -41.83
CA ASP A 139 4.12 30.71 -43.12
C ASP A 139 4.03 29.20 -43.40
N LEU A 140 3.57 28.38 -42.46
CA LEU A 140 3.44 26.94 -42.65
C LEU A 140 2.13 26.58 -43.37
N GLU A 141 2.23 25.61 -44.27
CA GLU A 141 1.11 24.93 -44.93
C GLU A 141 1.21 23.43 -44.62
N LEU A 142 0.10 22.84 -44.14
CA LEU A 142 0.00 21.41 -43.87
C LEU A 142 0.07 20.61 -45.17
N VAL A 143 1.09 19.76 -45.29
CA VAL A 143 1.22 18.79 -46.39
C VAL A 143 0.34 17.58 -46.08
N VAL A 144 0.61 16.89 -44.97
CA VAL A 144 -0.14 15.69 -44.56
C VAL A 144 0.04 15.46 -43.04
N PRO A 145 -1.04 15.14 -42.30
CA PRO A 145 -0.92 14.63 -40.95
C PRO A 145 -0.49 13.16 -40.97
N VAL A 146 0.55 12.81 -40.22
CA VAL A 146 1.11 11.46 -40.14
C VAL A 146 0.85 10.88 -38.75
N ILE A 147 0.36 9.64 -38.72
CA ILE A 147 0.03 8.88 -37.52
C ILE A 147 0.93 7.65 -37.44
N ASP A 148 1.63 7.52 -36.32
CA ASP A 148 2.38 6.31 -35.98
C ASP A 148 1.40 5.27 -35.40
N CYS A 149 1.17 4.16 -36.12
CA CYS A 149 0.24 3.12 -35.67
C CYS A 149 0.74 2.31 -34.47
N THR A 150 2.00 2.50 -34.05
CA THR A 150 2.55 1.90 -32.83
C THR A 150 2.35 2.78 -31.60
N SER A 151 1.84 4.01 -31.78
CA SER A 151 1.61 4.98 -30.71
C SER A 151 0.70 4.42 -29.60
N PRO A 152 1.13 4.36 -28.32
CA PRO A 152 0.35 3.72 -27.26
C PRO A 152 -1.07 4.29 -27.07
N PRO A 153 -1.32 5.62 -27.12
CA PRO A 153 -2.68 6.17 -27.10
C PRO A 153 -3.63 5.56 -28.15
N LEU A 154 -3.11 5.27 -29.35
CA LEU A 154 -3.86 4.67 -30.43
C LEU A 154 -4.10 3.18 -30.16
N VAL A 155 -3.06 2.44 -29.75
CA VAL A 155 -3.12 0.99 -29.49
C VAL A 155 -4.08 0.65 -28.35
N VAL A 156 -4.09 1.44 -27.27
CA VAL A 156 -4.98 1.23 -26.11
C VAL A 156 -6.32 1.97 -26.23
N ALA A 157 -6.57 2.61 -27.37
CA ALA A 157 -7.76 3.43 -27.65
C ALA A 157 -8.06 4.46 -26.55
N ASP A 158 -7.03 5.18 -26.09
CA ASP A 158 -7.17 6.25 -25.12
C ASP A 158 -7.91 7.45 -25.75
N PRO A 159 -9.13 7.79 -25.31
CA PRO A 159 -9.92 8.85 -25.92
C PRO A 159 -9.45 10.25 -25.50
N SER A 160 -8.52 10.36 -24.56
CA SER A 160 -8.04 11.62 -23.97
C SER A 160 -6.69 12.07 -24.52
N LEU A 161 -6.00 11.22 -25.28
CA LEU A 161 -4.65 11.49 -25.78
C LEU A 161 -4.59 11.34 -27.30
N LEU A 162 -3.82 12.20 -27.95
CA LEU A 162 -3.57 12.14 -29.38
C LEU A 162 -2.16 12.67 -29.67
N ARG A 163 -1.38 11.95 -30.48
CA ARG A 163 -0.08 12.42 -30.98
C ARG A 163 -0.06 12.35 -32.50
N VAL A 164 0.37 13.43 -33.13
CA VAL A 164 0.31 13.62 -34.59
C VAL A 164 1.62 14.23 -35.05
N PHE A 165 2.15 13.74 -36.17
CA PHE A 165 3.35 14.25 -36.81
C PHE A 165 2.95 14.96 -38.10
N ASN A 166 2.83 16.29 -38.06
CA ASN A 166 2.35 17.06 -39.20
C ASN A 166 3.53 17.40 -40.12
N VAL A 167 3.56 16.84 -41.32
CA VAL A 167 4.52 17.27 -42.34
C VAL A 167 4.03 18.60 -42.90
N VAL A 168 4.88 19.62 -42.82
CA VAL A 168 4.57 20.99 -43.24
C VAL A 168 5.62 21.50 -44.20
N ARG A 169 5.24 22.48 -45.01
CA ARG A 169 6.18 23.25 -45.84
C ARG A 169 5.95 24.74 -45.64
N HIS A 170 6.97 25.53 -45.94
CA HIS A 170 6.81 26.97 -45.98
C HIS A 170 6.05 27.41 -47.25
N LYS A 171 5.13 28.36 -47.11
CA LYS A 171 4.43 29.00 -48.23
C LYS A 171 5.40 29.86 -49.04
N SER A 172 6.34 30.51 -48.35
CA SER A 172 7.39 31.33 -48.95
C SER A 172 8.45 30.52 -49.70
N ASP A 173 8.82 29.34 -49.18
CA ASP A 173 9.73 28.38 -49.81
C ASP A 173 9.22 26.93 -49.64
N PRO A 174 8.47 26.40 -50.64
CA PRO A 174 7.93 25.04 -50.59
C PRO A 174 8.98 23.92 -50.48
N THR A 175 10.26 24.26 -50.65
CA THR A 175 11.37 23.33 -50.54
C THR A 175 11.93 23.21 -49.12
N ASN A 176 11.56 24.14 -48.23
CA ASN A 176 11.80 24.04 -46.80
C ASN A 176 10.67 23.25 -46.14
N ILE A 177 10.99 22.04 -45.68
CA ILE A 177 10.04 21.07 -45.15
C ILE A 177 10.42 20.79 -43.70
N GLU A 178 9.41 20.81 -42.83
CA GLU A 178 9.57 20.57 -41.41
C GLU A 178 8.51 19.56 -40.95
N ILE A 179 8.74 18.95 -39.79
CA ILE A 179 7.71 18.19 -39.06
C ILE A 179 7.33 18.99 -37.82
N VAL A 180 6.04 19.31 -37.73
CA VAL A 180 5.43 19.85 -36.51
C VAL A 180 4.81 18.68 -35.74
N THR A 181 5.51 18.26 -34.69
CA THR A 181 5.00 17.23 -33.79
C THR A 181 4.03 17.87 -32.82
N THR A 182 2.83 17.31 -32.72
CA THR A 182 1.75 17.82 -31.86
C THR A 182 1.33 16.72 -30.88
N SER A 183 1.53 16.97 -29.59
CA SER A 183 1.07 16.10 -28.49
C SER A 183 -0.11 16.76 -27.79
N ILE A 184 -1.25 16.06 -27.77
CA ILE A 184 -2.54 16.58 -27.34
C ILE A 184 -3.06 15.74 -26.18
N SER A 185 -3.55 16.39 -25.14
CA SER A 185 -4.19 15.75 -23.98
C SER A 185 -5.41 16.54 -23.53
N ILE A 186 -6.51 15.85 -23.27
CA ILE A 186 -7.68 16.39 -22.57
C ILE A 186 -7.41 16.30 -21.07
N GLN A 187 -7.16 17.45 -20.43
CA GLN A 187 -6.77 17.57 -19.03
C GLN A 187 -7.82 18.29 -18.22
N ASP A 188 -7.80 18.11 -16.89
CA ASP A 188 -8.49 19.03 -15.99
C ASP A 188 -7.70 20.32 -15.87
N TYR A 189 -8.40 21.45 -15.89
CA TYR A 189 -7.83 22.77 -15.59
C TYR A 189 -8.45 23.39 -14.34
N ARG A 190 -7.69 24.27 -13.70
CA ARG A 190 -8.14 25.15 -12.61
C ARG A 190 -7.58 26.56 -12.81
N ILE A 191 -8.42 27.56 -12.59
CA ILE A 191 -8.05 28.98 -12.50
C ILE A 191 -8.41 29.44 -11.09
N PRO A 192 -7.45 29.37 -10.14
CA PRO A 192 -7.71 29.67 -8.74
C PRO A 192 -8.30 31.07 -8.51
N GLU A 193 -7.81 32.07 -9.25
CA GLU A 193 -8.21 33.48 -9.11
C GLU A 193 -9.68 33.71 -9.48
N ALA A 194 -10.24 32.85 -10.34
CA ALA A 194 -11.62 32.92 -10.81
C ALA A 194 -12.51 31.81 -10.22
N ASN A 195 -11.97 30.94 -9.37
CA ASN A 195 -12.63 29.71 -8.89
C ASN A 195 -13.30 28.91 -10.02
N ARG A 196 -12.61 28.81 -11.17
CA ARG A 196 -13.10 28.13 -12.38
C ARG A 196 -12.33 26.83 -12.60
N TYR A 197 -13.04 25.78 -12.98
CA TYR A 197 -12.48 24.48 -13.29
C TYR A 197 -13.28 23.82 -14.42
N GLY A 198 -12.65 22.89 -15.13
CA GLY A 198 -13.28 22.16 -16.23
C GLY A 198 -12.25 21.36 -17.02
N PRO A 199 -12.64 20.76 -18.15
CA PRO A 199 -11.69 20.14 -19.06
C PRO A 199 -11.01 21.20 -19.95
N ALA A 200 -9.81 20.90 -20.43
CA ALA A 200 -9.12 21.68 -21.44
C ALA A 200 -8.40 20.76 -22.42
N ILE A 201 -8.34 21.15 -23.68
CA ILE A 201 -7.40 20.58 -24.63
C ILE A 201 -6.06 21.28 -24.43
N VAL A 202 -5.07 20.53 -23.99
CA VAL A 202 -3.70 20.99 -23.81
C VAL A 202 -2.88 20.42 -24.96
N THR A 203 -2.31 21.30 -25.76
CA THR A 203 -1.52 20.94 -26.93
C THR A 203 -0.11 21.49 -26.78
N THR A 204 0.88 20.60 -26.75
CA THR A 204 2.29 20.97 -26.90
C THR A 204 2.75 20.66 -28.32
N MET A 205 3.50 21.56 -28.93
CA MET A 205 4.04 21.35 -30.27
C MET A 205 5.46 21.86 -30.41
N PHE A 206 6.23 21.25 -31.29
CA PHE A 206 7.55 21.72 -31.68
C PHE A 206 7.77 21.42 -33.17
N SER A 207 8.60 22.24 -33.83
CA SER A 207 8.95 22.05 -35.24
C SER A 207 10.40 21.61 -35.38
N VAL A 208 10.65 20.69 -36.31
CA VAL A 208 12.00 20.20 -36.64
C VAL A 208 12.16 20.11 -38.15
N ASN A 209 13.23 20.70 -38.67
CA ASN A 209 13.66 20.54 -40.06
C ASN A 209 14.93 19.70 -40.20
N ASP A 210 15.71 19.56 -39.12
CA ASP A 210 16.92 18.74 -39.03
C ASP A 210 16.94 17.97 -37.70
N MET A 211 16.93 16.65 -37.77
CA MET A 211 16.93 15.76 -36.59
C MET A 211 18.24 15.80 -35.80
N ARG A 212 19.28 16.49 -36.31
CA ARG A 212 20.56 16.73 -35.62
C ARG A 212 20.55 17.98 -34.74
N ALA A 213 19.42 18.69 -34.66
CA ALA A 213 19.31 19.84 -33.77
C ALA A 213 19.56 19.44 -32.32
N THR A 214 20.20 20.32 -31.56
CA THR A 214 20.52 20.11 -30.12
C THR A 214 19.64 20.96 -29.20
N LYS A 215 18.57 21.53 -29.76
CA LYS A 215 17.61 22.36 -29.05
C LYS A 215 16.24 22.19 -29.67
N VAL A 216 15.23 21.96 -28.84
CA VAL A 216 13.83 21.82 -29.24
C VAL A 216 13.01 22.85 -28.48
N ASP A 217 12.48 23.85 -29.19
CA ASP A 217 11.60 24.86 -28.61
C ASP A 217 10.15 24.35 -28.64
N GLN A 218 9.59 24.08 -27.45
CA GLN A 218 8.21 23.60 -27.31
C GLN A 218 7.25 24.76 -27.03
N LEU A 219 6.15 24.78 -27.79
CA LEU A 219 5.07 25.76 -27.67
C LEU A 219 3.87 25.11 -26.99
N VAL A 220 3.18 25.85 -26.12
CA VAL A 220 1.98 25.37 -25.43
C VAL A 220 0.78 26.23 -25.82
N VAL A 221 -0.28 25.58 -26.29
CA VAL A 221 -1.58 26.22 -26.53
C VAL A 221 -2.68 25.43 -25.82
N ILE A 222 -3.65 26.16 -25.27
CA ILE A 222 -4.72 25.55 -24.45
C ILE A 222 -6.06 26.09 -24.90
N GLY A 223 -7.00 25.16 -25.15
CA GLY A 223 -8.42 25.46 -25.34
C GLY A 223 -9.22 25.07 -24.11
N LEU A 224 -9.64 26.06 -23.31
CA LEU A 224 -10.46 25.82 -22.12
C LEU A 224 -11.87 25.33 -22.51
N ASP A 225 -12.46 24.51 -21.63
CA ASP A 225 -13.78 23.87 -21.76
C ASP A 225 -13.94 22.90 -22.94
N TYR A 226 -12.86 22.61 -23.65
CA TYR A 226 -12.88 21.64 -24.73
C TYR A 226 -13.15 20.21 -24.24
N ALA A 227 -13.66 19.39 -25.16
CA ALA A 227 -14.43 18.15 -24.99
C ALA A 227 -15.94 18.36 -24.76
N TYR A 228 -16.38 19.61 -24.50
CA TYR A 228 -17.80 19.99 -24.46
C TYR A 228 -18.11 21.24 -25.31
N THR A 229 -17.24 21.56 -26.25
CA THR A 229 -17.41 22.63 -27.25
C THR A 229 -17.00 22.10 -28.62
N HIS A 230 -17.58 22.65 -29.70
CA HIS A 230 -17.29 22.22 -31.07
C HIS A 230 -15.88 22.66 -31.51
N ASP A 231 -15.52 23.90 -31.18
CA ASP A 231 -14.25 24.50 -31.60
C ASP A 231 -13.39 24.80 -30.37
N PRO A 232 -12.13 24.33 -30.32
CA PRO A 232 -11.21 24.71 -29.27
C PRO A 232 -10.82 26.19 -29.44
N LEU A 233 -11.11 27.00 -28.43
CA LEU A 233 -10.67 28.39 -28.37
C LEU A 233 -9.24 28.46 -27.84
N TYR A 234 -8.28 28.14 -28.70
CA TYR A 234 -6.87 28.12 -28.32
C TYR A 234 -6.36 29.52 -27.92
N GLU A 235 -5.72 29.59 -26.76
CA GLU A 235 -4.87 30.70 -26.31
C GLU A 235 -3.42 30.18 -26.15
N VAL A 236 -2.43 31.06 -26.31
CA VAL A 236 -1.01 30.72 -26.17
C VAL A 236 -0.60 30.86 -24.71
N TYR A 237 0.21 29.94 -24.20
CA TYR A 237 0.65 29.92 -22.80
C TYR A 237 2.16 29.78 -22.67
N THR A 238 2.69 30.40 -21.62
CA THR A 238 4.05 30.14 -21.13
C THR A 238 3.98 29.13 -19.98
N LEU A 239 4.80 28.09 -20.03
CA LEU A 239 4.96 27.15 -18.92
C LEU A 239 5.92 27.74 -17.88
N GLU A 240 5.40 28.10 -16.70
CA GLU A 240 6.20 28.69 -15.61
C GLU A 240 6.86 27.62 -14.74
N GLY A 241 6.27 26.43 -14.67
CA GLY A 241 6.79 25.31 -13.89
C GLY A 241 5.70 24.34 -13.45
N VAL A 242 5.94 23.64 -12.33
CA VAL A 242 5.04 22.64 -11.75
C VAL A 242 4.62 23.09 -10.34
N SER A 243 3.33 23.01 -10.04
CA SER A 243 2.79 23.33 -8.72
C SER A 243 3.14 22.27 -7.66
N THR A 244 2.93 22.57 -6.37
CA THR A 244 3.15 21.62 -5.27
C THR A 244 2.31 20.35 -5.40
N ASP A 245 1.15 20.46 -6.05
CA ASP A 245 0.20 19.38 -6.22
C ASP A 245 0.39 18.66 -7.58
N GLY A 246 1.44 18.99 -8.33
CA GLY A 246 1.81 18.30 -9.57
C GLY A 246 1.04 18.75 -10.82
N TYR A 247 0.50 19.97 -10.84
CA TYR A 247 -0.07 20.56 -12.06
C TYR A 247 1.00 21.34 -12.82
N TRP A 248 0.91 21.38 -14.14
CA TRP A 248 1.57 22.43 -14.90
C TRP A 248 0.99 23.78 -14.53
N ASN A 249 1.86 24.76 -14.27
CA ASN A 249 1.49 26.13 -14.02
C ASN A 249 1.78 26.98 -15.24
N LEU A 250 0.72 27.50 -15.86
CA LEU A 250 0.77 28.13 -17.17
C LEU A 250 0.18 29.54 -17.14
N THR A 251 0.88 30.50 -17.74
CA THR A 251 0.43 31.90 -17.83
C THR A 251 -0.07 32.17 -19.24
N SER A 252 -1.30 32.68 -19.39
CA SER A 252 -1.84 33.02 -20.71
C SER A 252 -1.18 34.25 -21.32
N ILE A 253 -0.98 34.23 -22.63
CA ILE A 253 -0.53 35.38 -23.42
C ILE A 253 -1.75 35.90 -24.22
N PRO A 254 -2.48 36.91 -23.74
CA PRO A 254 -3.67 37.39 -24.44
C PRO A 254 -3.30 38.18 -25.70
N GLU A 255 -4.11 38.04 -26.76
CA GLU A 255 -4.00 38.85 -27.98
C GLU A 255 -4.14 40.36 -27.68
N ILE A 256 -5.11 40.71 -26.82
CA ILE A 256 -5.34 42.08 -26.36
C ILE A 256 -5.57 42.06 -24.85
N ILE A 257 -4.58 42.53 -24.09
CA ILE A 257 -4.58 42.56 -22.61
C ILE A 257 -5.80 43.30 -22.03
N ILE A 258 -6.30 44.33 -22.72
CA ILE A 258 -7.44 45.14 -22.26
C ILE A 258 -8.76 44.35 -22.30
N VAL A 259 -8.89 43.42 -23.26
CA VAL A 259 -10.12 42.64 -23.46
C VAL A 259 -10.05 41.34 -22.67
N ASN A 260 -8.91 40.66 -22.73
CA ASN A 260 -8.66 39.39 -22.05
C ASN A 260 -7.52 39.59 -21.05
N PRO A 261 -7.79 39.55 -19.73
CA PRO A 261 -6.74 39.63 -18.74
C PRO A 261 -5.85 38.37 -18.82
N VAL A 262 -4.60 38.52 -18.39
CA VAL A 262 -3.67 37.40 -18.17
C VAL A 262 -4.27 36.47 -17.11
N LYS A 263 -4.24 35.17 -17.38
CA LYS A 263 -4.80 34.11 -16.52
C LYS A 263 -3.69 33.16 -16.12
N THR A 264 -3.69 32.73 -14.87
CA THR A 264 -2.90 31.59 -14.41
C THR A 264 -3.78 30.34 -14.51
N VAL A 265 -3.34 29.35 -15.28
CA VAL A 265 -4.06 28.10 -15.48
C VAL A 265 -3.20 26.96 -14.97
N LEU A 266 -3.78 26.16 -14.07
CA LEU A 266 -3.19 24.91 -13.61
C LEU A 266 -3.79 23.76 -14.42
N THR A 267 -3.00 22.96 -15.12
CA THR A 267 -3.49 21.80 -15.86
C THR A 267 -2.80 20.51 -15.46
N ALA A 268 -3.56 19.43 -15.38
CA ALA A 268 -3.01 18.09 -15.25
C ALA A 268 -3.99 17.05 -15.79
N ARG A 269 -3.46 15.93 -16.27
CA ARG A 269 -4.27 14.74 -16.48
C ARG A 269 -4.47 14.06 -15.13
N ARG A 270 -5.62 14.30 -14.51
CA ARG A 270 -5.95 13.73 -13.20
C ARG A 270 -6.46 12.30 -13.36
N ARG A 271 -5.95 11.37 -12.57
CA ARG A 271 -6.36 9.96 -12.59
C ARG A 271 -6.51 9.43 -11.17
N GLY A 272 -7.27 8.35 -11.01
CA GLY A 272 -7.47 7.69 -9.73
C GLY A 272 -8.90 7.84 -9.24
N PHE A 273 -9.12 7.53 -7.97
CA PHE A 273 -10.45 7.28 -7.44
C PHE A 273 -10.65 7.90 -6.06
N TYR A 274 -11.91 8.09 -5.68
CA TYR A 274 -12.27 8.60 -4.36
C TYR A 274 -13.55 7.96 -3.80
N LEU A 275 -13.65 7.95 -2.47
CA LEU A 275 -14.84 7.56 -1.72
C LEU A 275 -15.47 8.80 -1.08
N GLY A 276 -16.79 8.95 -1.19
CA GLY A 276 -17.48 10.16 -0.72
C GLY A 276 -17.22 11.36 -1.64
N ALA A 277 -16.09 12.04 -1.43
CA ALA A 277 -15.60 13.20 -2.18
C ALA A 277 -14.06 13.20 -2.29
N GLU A 278 -13.50 13.87 -3.31
CA GLU A 278 -12.04 13.95 -3.50
C GLU A 278 -11.28 14.53 -2.31
N SER A 279 -11.93 15.40 -1.53
CA SER A 279 -11.36 16.04 -0.34
C SER A 279 -11.48 15.20 0.93
N GLU A 280 -12.20 14.08 0.90
CA GLU A 280 -12.44 13.24 2.08
C GLU A 280 -11.52 12.03 2.10
N GLN A 281 -11.65 11.15 1.10
CA GLN A 281 -10.88 9.92 0.94
C GLN A 281 -10.58 9.72 -0.54
N SER A 282 -9.33 9.88 -0.94
CA SER A 282 -8.94 9.83 -2.35
C SER A 282 -7.52 9.35 -2.55
N ASN A 283 -7.33 8.68 -3.69
CA ASN A 283 -6.02 8.32 -4.21
C ASN A 283 -5.98 8.80 -5.66
N ILE A 284 -5.50 10.02 -5.82
CA ILE A 284 -5.50 10.74 -7.09
C ILE A 284 -4.05 10.99 -7.50
N ARG A 285 -3.77 11.02 -8.78
CA ARG A 285 -2.48 11.45 -9.31
C ARG A 285 -2.70 12.51 -10.37
N ASN A 286 -1.96 13.60 -10.26
CA ASN A 286 -1.94 14.65 -11.27
C ASN A 286 -0.75 14.37 -12.17
N LEU A 287 -1.03 13.99 -13.41
CA LEU A 287 -0.04 13.59 -14.38
C LEU A 287 0.22 14.73 -15.38
N ILE A 288 1.50 14.98 -15.64
CA ILE A 288 2.03 15.87 -16.66
C ILE A 288 3.08 15.09 -17.45
N TRP A 289 3.39 15.51 -18.69
CA TRP A 289 4.51 14.89 -19.40
C TRP A 289 5.78 15.73 -19.32
N ALA A 290 6.93 15.08 -19.44
CA ALA A 290 8.20 15.76 -19.59
C ALA A 290 8.30 16.36 -21.00
N LEU A 291 8.81 17.60 -21.08
CA LEU A 291 9.14 18.24 -22.35
C LEU A 291 10.65 18.05 -22.56
N ASP A 292 11.02 17.42 -23.67
CA ASP A 292 12.42 17.31 -24.08
C ASP A 292 12.83 18.60 -24.81
N GLU A 293 13.94 19.18 -24.38
CA GLU A 293 14.48 20.44 -24.88
C GLU A 293 15.78 20.26 -25.67
N GLU A 294 16.35 19.05 -25.72
CA GLU A 294 17.70 18.80 -26.24
C GLU A 294 17.69 17.92 -27.50
N SER A 295 16.82 16.91 -27.59
CA SER A 295 16.85 15.91 -28.65
C SER A 295 15.53 15.83 -29.42
N PRO A 296 15.50 16.23 -30.71
CA PRO A 296 14.34 16.01 -31.59
C PRO A 296 13.87 14.56 -31.63
N ALA A 297 14.81 13.61 -31.65
CA ALA A 297 14.49 12.20 -31.69
C ALA A 297 13.73 11.78 -30.43
N GLN A 298 14.25 12.09 -29.25
CA GLN A 298 13.57 11.76 -27.98
C GLN A 298 12.26 12.54 -27.83
N ALA A 299 12.22 13.82 -28.22
CA ALA A 299 11.02 14.63 -28.22
C ALA A 299 9.91 14.08 -29.14
N MET A 300 10.26 13.35 -30.20
CA MET A 300 9.30 12.72 -31.13
C MET A 300 8.89 11.32 -30.69
N SER A 301 9.83 10.51 -30.19
CA SER A 301 9.55 9.11 -29.86
C SER A 301 9.07 8.89 -28.45
N GLU A 302 9.58 9.64 -27.47
CA GLU A 302 9.25 9.43 -26.06
C GLU A 302 8.15 10.39 -25.60
N TRP A 303 7.27 9.91 -24.74
CA TRP A 303 6.26 10.71 -24.05
C TRP A 303 6.22 10.27 -22.58
N GLU A 304 7.22 10.70 -21.82
CA GLU A 304 7.34 10.32 -20.41
C GLU A 304 6.29 11.06 -19.56
N TRP A 305 5.43 10.30 -18.87
CA TRP A 305 4.46 10.85 -17.92
C TRP A 305 5.00 10.79 -16.51
N ARG A 306 5.05 11.95 -15.85
CA ARG A 306 5.39 12.11 -14.44
C ARG A 306 4.20 12.65 -13.67
N GLY A 307 4.14 12.37 -12.39
CA GLY A 307 3.02 12.88 -11.60
C GLY A 307 3.25 12.86 -10.11
N GLN A 308 2.41 13.66 -9.46
CA GLN A 308 2.35 13.81 -8.02
C GLN A 308 1.15 13.00 -7.50
N PRO A 309 1.36 11.95 -6.69
CA PRO A 309 0.29 11.28 -5.98
C PRO A 309 -0.26 12.17 -4.85
N ILE A 310 -1.58 12.22 -4.74
CA ILE A 310 -2.34 12.90 -3.70
C ILE A 310 -3.20 11.83 -3.03
N ILE A 311 -2.76 11.41 -1.85
CA ILE A 311 -3.44 10.41 -1.04
C ILE A 311 -4.02 11.13 0.18
N LEU A 312 -5.34 11.16 0.27
CA LEU A 312 -6.09 11.78 1.36
C LEU A 312 -6.95 10.73 2.04
N ASP A 313 -6.94 10.72 3.37
CA ASP A 313 -7.87 9.95 4.18
C ASP A 313 -8.17 10.73 5.47
N SER A 314 -9.31 11.42 5.48
CA SER A 314 -9.80 12.19 6.63
C SER A 314 -10.18 11.31 7.82
N TRP A 315 -10.37 10.01 7.59
CA TRP A 315 -10.70 9.01 8.60
C TRP A 315 -9.47 8.24 9.10
N ALA A 316 -8.27 8.52 8.59
CA ALA A 316 -7.04 7.81 8.96
C ALA A 316 -6.77 7.77 10.47
N TRP A 317 -7.32 8.70 11.26
CA TRP A 317 -7.19 8.73 12.72
C TRP A 317 -7.69 7.46 13.40
N VAL A 318 -8.61 6.70 12.79
CA VAL A 318 -9.07 5.41 13.34
C VAL A 318 -7.94 4.39 13.44
N HIS A 319 -6.91 4.53 12.59
CA HIS A 319 -5.70 3.70 12.60
C HIS A 319 -4.72 4.09 13.71
N GLY A 320 -5.03 5.15 14.47
CA GLY A 320 -4.35 5.51 15.72
C GLY A 320 -4.40 4.40 16.78
N ILE A 321 -5.24 3.36 16.60
CA ILE A 321 -5.18 2.13 17.40
C ILE A 321 -3.79 1.47 17.38
N HIS A 322 -3.01 1.62 16.30
CA HIS A 322 -1.65 1.08 16.22
C HIS A 322 -0.69 1.78 17.19
N LEU A 323 -0.91 3.06 17.52
CA LEU A 323 -0.14 3.75 18.56
C LEU A 323 -0.40 3.12 19.94
N ILE A 324 -1.66 2.75 20.22
CA ILE A 324 -2.03 2.06 21.45
C ILE A 324 -1.35 0.68 21.50
N PHE A 325 -1.40 -0.07 20.40
CA PHE A 325 -0.75 -1.38 20.29
C PHE A 325 0.76 -1.28 20.45
N LEU A 326 1.38 -0.25 19.87
CA LEU A 326 2.79 0.09 20.00
C LEU A 326 3.17 0.30 21.46
N VAL A 327 2.51 1.22 22.17
CA VAL A 327 2.82 1.54 23.58
C VAL A 327 2.68 0.31 24.47
N GLN A 328 1.59 -0.46 24.31
CA GLN A 328 1.38 -1.69 25.07
C GLN A 328 2.47 -2.75 24.81
N THR A 329 2.86 -2.92 23.55
CA THR A 329 3.88 -3.89 23.15
C THR A 329 5.26 -3.47 23.65
N LEU A 330 5.61 -2.19 23.51
CA LEU A 330 6.88 -1.63 23.99
C LEU A 330 7.00 -1.79 25.51
N PHE A 331 5.94 -1.48 26.26
CA PHE A 331 5.93 -1.64 27.70
C PHE A 331 6.15 -3.11 28.11
N SER A 332 5.44 -4.02 27.45
CA SER A 332 5.53 -5.45 27.73
C SER A 332 6.93 -6.02 27.44
N LEU A 333 7.52 -5.64 26.30
CA LEU A 333 8.88 -6.03 25.94
C LEU A 333 9.91 -5.42 26.91
N SER A 334 9.67 -4.22 27.42
CA SER A 334 10.52 -3.59 28.43
C SER A 334 10.48 -4.36 29.75
N VAL A 335 9.30 -4.80 30.20
CA VAL A 335 9.15 -5.68 31.37
C VAL A 335 9.90 -7.00 31.17
N LEU A 336 9.74 -7.64 30.00
CA LEU A 336 10.49 -8.85 29.67
C LEU A 336 12.01 -8.60 29.70
N ALA A 337 12.49 -7.52 29.09
CA ALA A 337 13.90 -7.17 29.05
C ALA A 337 14.48 -6.95 30.47
N LEU A 338 13.73 -6.30 31.36
CA LEU A 338 14.12 -6.14 32.76
C LEU A 338 14.27 -7.48 33.50
N ILE A 339 13.33 -8.40 33.29
CA ILE A 339 13.39 -9.75 33.90
C ILE A 339 14.56 -10.56 33.34
N VAL A 340 14.79 -10.51 32.02
CA VAL A 340 15.93 -11.18 31.37
C VAL A 340 17.24 -10.62 31.88
N TYR A 341 17.40 -9.29 31.92
CA TYR A 341 18.60 -8.61 32.41
C TYR A 341 18.95 -9.04 33.84
N ARG A 342 17.95 -9.12 34.72
CA ARG A 342 18.15 -9.55 36.11
C ARG A 342 18.56 -11.00 36.24
N ASN A 343 17.87 -11.90 35.53
CA ASN A 343 18.23 -13.31 35.53
C ASN A 343 19.67 -13.50 35.03
N VAL A 344 20.08 -12.78 33.99
CA VAL A 344 21.46 -12.82 33.48
C VAL A 344 22.46 -12.31 34.53
N ARG A 345 22.14 -11.23 35.25
CA ARG A 345 22.96 -10.72 36.37
C ARG A 345 23.08 -11.73 37.51
N ASP A 346 22.05 -12.52 37.74
CA ASP A 346 22.02 -13.64 38.70
C ASP A 346 22.68 -14.93 38.15
N GLY A 347 23.31 -14.87 36.97
CA GLY A 347 24.00 -16.00 36.34
C GLY A 347 23.07 -17.04 35.69
N LYS A 348 21.79 -16.71 35.47
CA LYS A 348 20.76 -17.57 34.87
C LYS A 348 20.40 -17.08 33.47
N VAL A 349 20.46 -17.97 32.48
CA VAL A 349 19.99 -17.67 31.12
C VAL A 349 18.53 -18.10 30.99
N TRP A 350 17.62 -17.14 30.93
CA TRP A 350 16.19 -17.35 30.70
C TRP A 350 15.62 -16.22 29.83
N ILE A 351 14.78 -16.58 28.86
CA ILE A 351 14.07 -15.65 27.97
C ILE A 351 12.61 -16.12 27.93
N GLY A 352 11.69 -15.31 28.46
CA GLY A 352 10.26 -15.62 28.47
C GLY A 352 9.58 -15.55 27.10
N ASP A 353 8.29 -15.89 27.06
CA ASP A 353 7.47 -15.74 25.86
C ASP A 353 7.14 -14.27 25.59
N ALA A 354 7.76 -13.67 24.58
CA ALA A 354 7.49 -12.29 24.20
C ALA A 354 6.00 -12.03 23.85
N PHE A 355 5.25 -13.08 23.52
CA PHE A 355 3.82 -12.98 23.22
C PHE A 355 2.90 -13.27 24.41
N ALA A 356 3.42 -13.63 25.59
CA ALA A 356 2.59 -13.88 26.78
C ALA A 356 1.70 -12.69 27.15
N SER A 357 2.23 -11.47 26.95
CA SER A 357 1.54 -10.19 27.16
C SER A 357 0.75 -9.71 25.93
N LEU A 358 1.00 -10.29 24.75
CA LEU A 358 0.34 -9.94 23.49
C LEU A 358 -0.91 -10.80 23.22
N SER A 359 -0.97 -12.05 23.71
CA SER A 359 -1.88 -13.07 23.16
C SER A 359 -3.01 -13.58 24.05
N ASN A 360 -3.00 -13.34 25.36
CA ASN A 360 -3.86 -14.13 26.27
C ASN A 360 -5.30 -13.61 26.51
N SER A 361 -5.64 -12.39 26.10
CA SER A 361 -7.01 -11.84 26.19
C SER A 361 -7.20 -10.61 25.30
N THR A 362 -6.17 -9.78 25.17
CA THR A 362 -6.22 -8.54 24.41
C THR A 362 -6.17 -8.76 22.90
N LEU A 363 -5.57 -9.84 22.40
CA LEU A 363 -5.38 -10.05 20.95
C LEU A 363 -6.70 -10.07 20.18
N MET A 364 -7.71 -10.80 20.66
CA MET A 364 -9.03 -10.81 20.01
C MET A 364 -9.67 -9.41 20.02
N VAL A 365 -9.51 -8.64 21.11
CA VAL A 365 -9.97 -7.26 21.18
C VAL A 365 -9.23 -6.38 20.17
N ARG A 366 -7.93 -6.60 19.96
CA ARG A 366 -7.16 -5.89 18.93
C ARG A 366 -7.69 -6.18 17.52
N GLY A 367 -7.96 -7.45 17.21
CA GLY A 367 -8.62 -7.82 15.95
C GLY A 367 -10.00 -7.18 15.78
N LEU A 368 -10.82 -7.15 16.84
CA LEU A 368 -12.11 -6.46 16.79
C LEU A 368 -11.96 -4.94 16.60
N LEU A 369 -10.96 -4.32 17.23
CA LEU A 369 -10.67 -2.88 17.06
C LEU A 369 -10.23 -2.56 15.63
N VAL A 370 -9.42 -3.41 15.01
CA VAL A 370 -9.05 -3.27 13.58
C VAL A 370 -10.27 -3.47 12.68
N SER A 371 -11.13 -4.45 12.98
CA SER A 371 -12.37 -4.64 12.23
C SER A 371 -13.30 -3.42 12.34
N ALA A 372 -13.39 -2.84 13.53
CA ALA A 372 -14.14 -1.61 13.77
C ALA A 372 -13.51 -0.40 13.08
N SER A 373 -12.18 -0.29 13.02
CA SER A 373 -11.50 0.80 12.33
C SER A 373 -11.78 0.76 10.83
N TRP A 374 -11.74 -0.43 10.20
CA TRP A 374 -12.14 -0.58 8.79
C TRP A 374 -13.59 -0.17 8.54
N TYR A 375 -14.51 -0.58 9.41
CA TYR A 375 -15.92 -0.20 9.28
C TYR A 375 -16.11 1.33 9.37
N VAL A 376 -15.45 1.99 10.32
CA VAL A 376 -15.54 3.46 10.48
C VAL A 376 -14.86 4.20 9.32
N ASN A 377 -13.79 3.65 8.76
CA ASN A 377 -13.09 4.20 7.58
C ASN A 377 -13.83 3.88 6.24
N GLY A 378 -15.06 3.35 6.28
CA GLY A 378 -15.80 2.99 5.07
C GLY A 378 -15.08 1.94 4.21
N GLU A 379 -14.26 1.09 4.85
CA GLU A 379 -13.44 0.05 4.22
C GLU A 379 -12.36 0.59 3.26
N TRP A 380 -12.11 1.91 3.24
CA TRP A 380 -11.20 2.59 2.32
C TRP A 380 -9.81 1.97 2.27
N THR A 381 -9.13 1.86 3.42
CA THR A 381 -7.76 1.31 3.50
C THR A 381 -7.66 -0.11 2.91
N LEU A 382 -8.73 -0.90 3.04
CA LEU A 382 -8.76 -2.26 2.52
C LEU A 382 -9.01 -2.27 1.01
N LEU A 383 -9.96 -1.46 0.55
CA LEU A 383 -10.30 -1.32 -0.85
C LEU A 383 -9.13 -0.75 -1.65
N GLU A 384 -8.50 0.31 -1.16
CA GLU A 384 -7.31 0.94 -1.73
C GLU A 384 -6.17 -0.07 -1.87
N PHE A 385 -5.91 -0.89 -0.85
CA PHE A 385 -4.93 -1.97 -0.93
C PHE A 385 -5.29 -3.04 -1.96
N CYS A 386 -6.55 -3.42 -2.07
CA CYS A 386 -6.99 -4.40 -3.07
C CYS A 386 -6.82 -3.85 -4.49
N ILE A 387 -7.25 -2.60 -4.74
CA ILE A 387 -7.11 -1.92 -6.04
C ILE A 387 -5.65 -1.74 -6.42
N SER A 388 -4.79 -1.31 -5.48
CA SER A 388 -3.36 -1.17 -5.73
C SER A 388 -2.70 -2.51 -6.07
N ASN A 389 -2.98 -3.56 -5.30
CA ASN A 389 -2.44 -4.89 -5.63
C ASN A 389 -2.97 -5.43 -6.96
N ALA A 390 -4.23 -5.17 -7.31
CA ALA A 390 -4.83 -5.60 -8.57
C ALA A 390 -4.10 -4.96 -9.76
N ASN A 391 -3.92 -3.64 -9.69
CA ASN A 391 -3.26 -2.86 -10.70
C ASN A 391 -1.76 -3.22 -10.85
N ASP A 392 -1.05 -3.48 -9.75
CA ASP A 392 0.32 -4.01 -9.79
C ASP A 392 0.39 -5.41 -10.43
N LEU A 393 -0.65 -6.23 -10.22
CA LEU A 393 -0.70 -7.60 -10.72
C LEU A 393 -0.93 -7.68 -12.23
N THR A 394 -1.80 -6.80 -12.74
CA THR A 394 -2.25 -6.73 -14.13
C THR A 394 -1.38 -5.83 -14.98
N GLY A 395 -0.70 -4.85 -14.36
CA GLY A 395 0.04 -3.82 -15.07
C GLY A 395 -0.85 -2.73 -15.68
N THR A 396 -2.12 -2.62 -15.27
CA THR A 396 -3.08 -1.66 -15.85
C THR A 396 -2.70 -0.21 -15.57
N GLN A 397 -2.26 0.09 -14.34
CA GLN A 397 -1.81 1.42 -13.91
C GLN A 397 -0.99 1.29 -12.62
N ARG A 398 -0.29 2.36 -12.23
CA ARG A 398 0.41 2.42 -10.94
C ARG A 398 -0.43 3.18 -9.92
N VAL A 399 -0.75 2.55 -8.79
CA VAL A 399 -1.55 3.15 -7.70
C VAL A 399 -0.71 3.15 -6.42
N PRO A 400 0.00 4.25 -6.10
CA PRO A 400 0.80 4.37 -4.89
C PRO A 400 -0.08 4.35 -3.65
N ILE A 401 0.33 3.63 -2.61
CA ILE A 401 -0.43 3.53 -1.35
C ILE A 401 0.50 3.55 -0.14
N HIS A 402 -0.09 3.88 1.00
CA HIS A 402 0.53 3.75 2.32
C HIS A 402 0.33 2.34 2.91
N SER A 403 1.04 1.37 2.33
CA SER A 403 0.85 -0.07 2.63
C SER A 403 1.14 -0.47 4.09
N GLU A 404 1.84 0.37 4.85
CA GLU A 404 2.21 0.10 6.24
C GLU A 404 1.00 -0.06 7.16
N ILE A 405 -0.06 0.74 6.94
CA ILE A 405 -1.28 0.70 7.75
C ILE A 405 -2.00 -0.63 7.53
N VAL A 406 -2.32 -0.96 6.28
CA VAL A 406 -3.03 -2.21 5.94
C VAL A 406 -2.20 -3.46 6.27
N HIS A 407 -0.87 -3.40 6.16
CA HIS A 407 0.00 -4.48 6.61
C HIS A 407 -0.16 -4.74 8.10
N ALA A 408 -0.11 -3.69 8.92
CA ALA A 408 -0.28 -3.80 10.37
C ALA A 408 -1.69 -4.29 10.75
N ASP A 409 -2.73 -3.78 10.09
CA ASP A 409 -4.11 -4.22 10.28
C ASP A 409 -4.27 -5.72 10.00
N LEU A 410 -3.85 -6.16 8.80
CA LEU A 410 -3.94 -7.55 8.39
C LEU A 410 -3.12 -8.45 9.32
N MET A 411 -1.92 -8.04 9.73
CA MET A 411 -1.11 -8.80 10.67
C MET A 411 -1.86 -9.02 12.00
N VAL A 412 -2.42 -7.96 12.59
CA VAL A 412 -3.19 -8.07 13.85
C VAL A 412 -4.40 -8.98 13.66
N MET A 413 -5.13 -8.82 12.56
CA MET A 413 -6.30 -9.64 12.25
C MET A 413 -5.96 -11.13 12.13
N PHE A 414 -4.91 -11.47 11.38
CA PHE A 414 -4.52 -12.87 11.20
C PHE A 414 -3.91 -13.47 12.46
N LEU A 415 -3.10 -12.74 13.23
CA LEU A 415 -2.62 -13.23 14.52
C LEU A 415 -3.77 -13.46 15.51
N SER A 416 -4.79 -12.61 15.49
CA SER A 416 -6.03 -12.79 16.28
C SER A 416 -6.79 -14.04 15.85
N LEU A 417 -6.92 -14.26 14.55
CA LEU A 417 -7.54 -15.46 13.99
C LEU A 417 -6.74 -16.72 14.35
N PHE A 418 -5.40 -16.65 14.38
CA PHE A 418 -4.56 -17.77 14.79
C PHE A 418 -4.77 -18.08 16.27
N GLY A 419 -4.87 -17.05 17.11
CA GLY A 419 -5.26 -17.19 18.51
C GLY A 419 -6.61 -17.90 18.66
N LEU A 420 -7.62 -17.50 17.88
CA LEU A 420 -8.96 -18.10 17.89
C LEU A 420 -8.93 -19.56 17.45
N VAL A 421 -8.25 -19.88 16.34
CA VAL A 421 -8.08 -21.26 15.85
C VAL A 421 -7.40 -22.12 16.92
N GLY A 422 -6.31 -21.63 17.52
CA GLY A 422 -5.64 -22.34 18.61
C GLY A 422 -6.58 -22.59 19.80
N HIS A 423 -7.42 -21.61 20.16
CA HIS A 423 -8.40 -21.77 21.24
C HIS A 423 -9.46 -22.84 20.92
N ILE A 424 -10.08 -22.77 19.73
CA ILE A 424 -11.11 -23.72 19.26
C ILE A 424 -10.56 -25.15 19.24
N PHE A 425 -9.38 -25.34 18.65
CA PHE A 425 -8.76 -26.66 18.54
C PHE A 425 -8.04 -27.10 19.81
N LYS A 426 -8.01 -26.28 20.86
CA LYS A 426 -7.26 -26.56 22.08
C LYS A 426 -5.79 -26.89 21.76
N GLU A 427 -5.15 -26.04 20.97
CA GLU A 427 -3.74 -26.13 20.59
C GLU A 427 -3.00 -24.82 20.83
N ARG A 428 -1.70 -24.94 21.08
CA ARG A 428 -0.77 -23.81 21.12
C ARG A 428 -0.15 -23.63 19.76
N ILE A 429 -0.16 -22.41 19.26
CA ILE A 429 0.48 -22.03 18.00
C ILE A 429 1.65 -21.15 18.36
N ASP A 430 2.86 -21.56 17.96
CA ASP A 430 4.07 -20.79 18.21
C ASP A 430 3.95 -19.43 17.48
N PRO A 431 4.02 -18.30 18.21
CA PRO A 431 3.86 -16.98 17.63
C PRO A 431 4.89 -16.66 16.54
N ALA A 432 6.11 -17.18 16.65
CA ALA A 432 7.13 -16.98 15.62
C ALA A 432 6.74 -17.66 14.31
N VAL A 433 6.13 -18.84 14.38
CA VAL A 433 5.58 -19.54 13.20
C VAL A 433 4.41 -18.76 12.62
N GLY A 434 3.52 -18.23 13.47
CA GLY A 434 2.40 -17.41 13.02
C GLY A 434 2.85 -16.15 12.26
N VAL A 435 3.75 -15.36 12.84
CA VAL A 435 4.30 -14.16 12.19
C VAL A 435 5.03 -14.54 10.90
N PHE A 436 5.90 -15.57 10.94
CA PHE A 436 6.62 -16.02 9.75
C PHE A 436 5.68 -16.43 8.61
N LEU A 437 4.64 -17.22 8.90
CA LEU A 437 3.67 -17.65 7.88
C LEU A 437 2.89 -16.46 7.31
N TYR A 438 2.50 -15.51 8.16
CA TYR A 438 1.81 -14.30 7.71
C TYR A 438 2.67 -13.51 6.74
N GLU A 439 3.92 -13.20 7.12
CA GLU A 439 4.85 -12.41 6.32
C GLU A 439 5.20 -13.12 5.01
N ALA A 440 5.53 -14.42 5.08
CA ALA A 440 5.85 -15.21 3.89
C ALA A 440 4.70 -15.21 2.87
N ILE A 441 3.45 -15.32 3.32
CA ILE A 441 2.28 -15.29 2.42
C ILE A 441 1.92 -13.86 2.01
N HIS A 442 2.13 -12.86 2.87
CA HIS A 442 1.91 -11.45 2.54
C HIS A 442 2.87 -10.98 1.45
N ASP A 443 4.15 -11.31 1.56
CA ASP A 443 5.18 -10.93 0.58
C ASP A 443 4.98 -11.66 -0.76
N ASN A 444 4.53 -12.92 -0.72
CA ASN A 444 4.26 -13.72 -1.92
C ASN A 444 2.82 -13.61 -2.44
N ARG A 445 2.03 -12.63 -1.96
CA ARG A 445 0.60 -12.53 -2.27
C ARG A 445 0.30 -12.44 -3.76
N GLN A 446 1.08 -11.66 -4.52
CA GLN A 446 0.87 -11.47 -5.95
C GLN A 446 1.14 -12.76 -6.76
N PRO A 447 2.32 -13.43 -6.62
CA PRO A 447 2.54 -14.74 -7.22
C PRO A 447 1.44 -15.75 -6.89
N ILE A 448 0.96 -15.78 -5.64
CA ILE A 448 -0.09 -16.70 -5.20
C ILE A 448 -1.41 -16.45 -5.95
N VAL A 449 -1.80 -15.19 -6.18
CA VAL A 449 -3.00 -14.88 -6.98
C VAL A 449 -2.82 -15.37 -8.42
N LYS A 450 -1.64 -15.20 -9.03
CA LYS A 450 -1.35 -15.66 -10.40
C LYS A 450 -1.41 -17.19 -10.56
N MET A 451 -1.23 -17.96 -9.48
CA MET A 451 -1.33 -19.43 -9.54
C MET A 451 -2.73 -19.94 -9.87
N ASN A 452 -3.78 -19.14 -9.62
CA ASN A 452 -5.15 -19.51 -9.92
C ASN A 452 -5.74 -18.61 -11.02
N PRO A 453 -5.92 -19.12 -12.26
CA PRO A 453 -6.41 -18.32 -13.38
C PRO A 453 -7.78 -17.68 -13.14
N TYR A 454 -8.68 -18.37 -12.41
CA TYR A 454 -10.01 -17.83 -12.11
C TYR A 454 -9.91 -16.59 -11.22
N VAL A 455 -9.13 -16.69 -10.13
CA VAL A 455 -8.91 -15.58 -9.19
C VAL A 455 -8.20 -14.42 -9.89
N PHE A 456 -7.16 -14.72 -10.68
CA PHE A 456 -6.43 -13.72 -11.45
C PHE A 456 -7.35 -12.96 -12.42
N ASN A 457 -8.20 -13.67 -13.17
CA ASN A 457 -9.13 -13.05 -14.10
C ASN A 457 -10.16 -12.18 -13.37
N THR A 458 -10.72 -12.62 -12.24
CA THR A 458 -11.64 -11.77 -11.43
C THR A 458 -10.98 -10.47 -10.96
N VAL A 459 -9.71 -10.54 -10.53
CA VAL A 459 -8.93 -9.35 -10.14
C VAL A 459 -8.68 -8.44 -11.34
N ARG A 460 -8.31 -9.01 -12.49
CA ARG A 460 -8.07 -8.29 -13.73
C ARG A 460 -9.32 -7.57 -14.24
N ASP A 461 -10.45 -8.27 -14.31
CA ASP A 461 -11.70 -7.73 -14.83
C ASP A 461 -12.16 -6.51 -14.02
N TYR A 462 -11.95 -6.51 -12.69
CA TYR A 462 -12.22 -5.35 -11.86
C TYR A 462 -11.21 -4.22 -12.09
N SER A 463 -9.91 -4.53 -12.15
CA SER A 463 -8.85 -3.53 -12.37
C SER A 463 -9.02 -2.79 -13.69
N ASP A 464 -9.31 -3.51 -14.77
CA ASP A 464 -9.52 -2.92 -16.11
C ASP A 464 -10.80 -2.09 -16.15
N LYS A 465 -11.87 -2.58 -15.49
CA LYS A 465 -13.12 -1.82 -15.36
C LYS A 465 -12.92 -0.53 -14.58
N GLU A 466 -12.28 -0.60 -13.42
CA GLU A 466 -11.99 0.57 -12.57
C GLU A 466 -11.15 1.59 -13.32
N TYR A 467 -10.08 1.16 -14.00
CA TYR A 467 -9.25 2.02 -14.82
C TYR A 467 -10.06 2.86 -15.82
N LEU A 468 -11.07 2.26 -16.46
CA LEU A 468 -11.93 2.90 -17.46
C LEU A 468 -13.07 3.75 -16.86
N LEU A 469 -13.37 3.66 -15.56
CA LEU A 469 -14.47 4.43 -14.93
C LEU A 469 -14.26 5.95 -15.01
N GLY A 470 -13.01 6.40 -15.01
CA GLY A 470 -12.65 7.80 -15.15
C GLY A 470 -12.96 8.43 -16.51
N ILE A 471 -13.27 7.63 -17.55
CA ILE A 471 -13.64 8.17 -18.86
C ILE A 471 -15.02 8.83 -18.74
N ALA A 472 -15.08 10.14 -19.00
CA ALA A 472 -16.31 10.90 -18.93
C ALA A 472 -17.38 10.32 -19.88
N LYS A 473 -18.55 10.05 -19.32
CA LYS A 473 -19.73 9.65 -20.10
C LYS A 473 -20.28 10.88 -20.80
N VAL A 474 -20.49 10.77 -22.10
CA VAL A 474 -21.01 11.84 -22.94
C VAL A 474 -22.34 11.41 -23.55
N THR A 475 -23.25 12.36 -23.71
CA THR A 475 -24.49 12.19 -24.49
C THR A 475 -24.18 12.22 -25.99
N ASP A 476 -25.12 11.77 -26.84
CA ASP A 476 -24.96 11.82 -28.30
C ASP A 476 -24.74 13.25 -28.84
N VAL A 477 -25.27 14.26 -28.14
CA VAL A 477 -25.05 15.67 -28.50
C VAL A 477 -23.62 16.11 -28.14
N GLN A 478 -23.09 15.63 -27.01
CA GLN A 478 -21.72 15.95 -26.59
C GLN A 478 -20.67 15.20 -27.43
N SER A 479 -20.94 13.96 -27.84
CA SER A 479 -20.03 13.21 -28.72
C SER A 479 -19.93 13.83 -30.12
N GLN A 480 -20.93 14.58 -30.57
CA GLN A 480 -20.87 15.37 -31.80
C GLN A 480 -19.98 16.62 -31.69
N MET A 481 -19.73 17.12 -30.47
CA MET A 481 -18.89 18.30 -30.26
C MET A 481 -17.40 17.98 -30.37
N SER A 482 -16.99 16.83 -29.85
CA SER A 482 -15.59 16.39 -29.88
C SER A 482 -15.52 14.86 -29.89
N PRO A 483 -14.67 14.27 -30.75
CA PRO A 483 -14.40 12.83 -30.72
C PRO A 483 -13.52 12.44 -29.52
N MET A 484 -12.75 13.39 -28.97
CA MET A 484 -11.95 13.19 -27.76
C MET A 484 -12.78 13.39 -26.49
N ARG A 485 -12.43 12.69 -25.40
CA ARG A 485 -13.14 12.73 -24.12
C ARG A 485 -12.21 13.03 -22.96
N LEU A 486 -12.75 13.71 -21.94
CA LEU A 486 -12.07 13.85 -20.67
C LEU A 486 -11.92 12.48 -19.99
N TRP A 487 -10.72 12.19 -19.52
CA TRP A 487 -10.46 11.05 -18.63
C TRP A 487 -9.89 11.58 -17.32
N THR A 488 -10.74 11.58 -16.30
CA THR A 488 -10.45 12.20 -15.00
C THR A 488 -10.63 11.21 -13.86
N THR A 489 -10.71 11.70 -12.62
CA THR A 489 -10.98 10.94 -11.40
C THR A 489 -12.41 10.40 -11.36
N ASP A 490 -12.62 9.27 -10.70
CA ASP A 490 -13.95 8.69 -10.53
C ASP A 490 -14.31 8.39 -9.07
N LYS A 491 -15.62 8.37 -8.82
CA LYS A 491 -16.18 8.01 -7.52
C LYS A 491 -16.40 6.50 -7.45
N LEU A 492 -15.83 5.87 -6.42
CA LEU A 492 -16.14 4.49 -6.08
C LEU A 492 -17.57 4.42 -5.54
N ALA A 493 -18.48 3.88 -6.35
CA ALA A 493 -19.90 3.79 -6.02
C ALA A 493 -20.27 2.50 -5.28
N ASN A 494 -19.75 1.35 -5.74
CA ASN A 494 -20.05 0.03 -5.16
C ASN A 494 -18.76 -0.80 -5.06
N VAL A 495 -18.57 -1.46 -3.92
CA VAL A 495 -17.51 -2.45 -3.73
C VAL A 495 -17.97 -3.78 -4.34
N ASP A 496 -17.17 -4.34 -5.25
CA ASP A 496 -17.45 -5.66 -5.80
C ASP A 496 -16.97 -6.74 -4.82
N PHE A 497 -17.92 -7.45 -4.21
CA PHE A 497 -17.62 -8.50 -3.24
C PHE A 497 -16.79 -9.65 -3.84
N SER A 498 -16.97 -9.97 -5.12
CA SER A 498 -16.20 -11.02 -5.80
C SER A 498 -14.75 -10.60 -5.95
N PHE A 499 -14.51 -9.32 -6.27
CA PHE A 499 -13.19 -8.73 -6.33
C PHE A 499 -12.48 -8.74 -4.97
N ILE A 500 -13.15 -8.30 -3.90
CA ILE A 500 -12.58 -8.31 -2.55
C ILE A 500 -12.26 -9.74 -2.13
N PHE A 501 -13.19 -10.68 -2.34
CA PHE A 501 -12.96 -12.09 -2.02
C PHE A 501 -11.77 -12.65 -2.80
N ALA A 502 -11.66 -12.38 -4.11
CA ALA A 502 -10.54 -12.81 -4.92
C ALA A 502 -9.20 -12.19 -4.46
N SER A 503 -9.19 -10.91 -4.10
CA SER A 503 -8.02 -10.20 -3.59
C SER A 503 -7.47 -10.79 -2.29
N PHE A 504 -8.34 -11.39 -1.47
CA PHE A 504 -7.97 -12.08 -0.24
C PHE A 504 -7.57 -13.55 -0.41
N TYR A 505 -7.52 -14.07 -1.63
CA TYR A 505 -7.15 -15.47 -1.89
C TYR A 505 -5.88 -15.95 -1.18
N PRO A 506 -4.75 -15.21 -1.17
CA PRO A 506 -3.55 -15.61 -0.43
C PRO A 506 -3.80 -15.79 1.06
N LYS A 507 -4.71 -15.00 1.63
CA LYS A 507 -5.03 -15.05 3.05
C LYS A 507 -5.89 -16.24 3.42
N TYR A 508 -6.71 -16.76 2.50
CA TYR A 508 -7.39 -18.04 2.70
C TYR A 508 -6.37 -19.18 2.76
N ILE A 509 -5.35 -19.17 1.90
CA ILE A 509 -4.25 -20.15 1.95
C ILE A 509 -3.52 -20.09 3.29
N LEU A 510 -3.29 -18.90 3.85
CA LEU A 510 -2.70 -18.72 5.17
C LEU A 510 -3.50 -19.44 6.26
N VAL A 511 -4.82 -19.23 6.30
CA VAL A 511 -5.70 -19.86 7.28
C VAL A 511 -5.76 -21.38 7.07
N SER A 512 -5.89 -21.84 5.82
CA SER A 512 -5.89 -23.27 5.48
C SER A 512 -4.58 -23.96 5.87
N THR A 513 -3.44 -23.29 5.68
CA THR A 513 -2.12 -23.80 6.06
C THR A 513 -2.01 -23.92 7.58
N LEU A 514 -2.51 -22.94 8.33
CA LEU A 514 -2.55 -23.02 9.79
C LEU A 514 -3.43 -24.18 10.28
N VAL A 515 -4.65 -24.29 9.76
CA VAL A 515 -5.57 -25.37 10.15
C VAL A 515 -4.94 -26.74 9.83
N SER A 516 -4.31 -26.88 8.67
CA SER A 516 -3.59 -28.10 8.29
C SER A 516 -2.45 -28.40 9.26
N PHE A 517 -1.66 -27.38 9.65
CA PHE A 517 -0.61 -27.51 10.66
C PHE A 517 -1.16 -28.01 12.01
N VAL A 518 -2.29 -27.45 12.47
CA VAL A 518 -2.97 -27.87 13.70
C VAL A 518 -3.44 -29.33 13.62
N VAL A 519 -4.03 -29.74 12.49
CA VAL A 519 -4.48 -31.12 12.25
C VAL A 519 -3.30 -32.10 12.28
N VAL A 520 -2.22 -31.81 11.54
CA VAL A 520 -1.00 -32.65 11.51
C VAL A 520 -0.41 -32.78 12.92
N ARG A 521 -0.36 -31.68 13.68
CA ARG A 521 0.15 -31.69 15.05
C ARG A 521 -0.71 -32.57 15.98
N LYS A 522 -2.03 -32.53 15.85
CA LYS A 522 -2.93 -33.41 16.63
C LYS A 522 -2.73 -34.88 16.27
N ILE A 523 -2.59 -35.19 14.99
CA ILE A 523 -2.29 -36.55 14.52
C ILE A 523 -0.96 -37.02 15.11
N TYR A 524 0.07 -36.18 15.06
CA TYR A 524 1.39 -36.47 15.64
C TYR A 524 1.30 -36.76 17.14
N LYS A 525 0.63 -35.90 17.94
CA LYS A 525 0.43 -36.11 19.38
C LYS A 525 -0.37 -37.38 19.70
N LYS A 526 -1.25 -37.82 18.81
CA LYS A 526 -1.99 -39.08 18.97
C LYS A 526 -1.06 -40.30 18.83
N PHE A 527 -0.09 -40.26 17.92
CA PHE A 527 0.87 -41.35 17.72
C PHE A 527 2.04 -41.30 18.70
N TYR A 528 2.43 -40.10 19.15
CA TYR A 528 3.52 -39.86 20.09
C TYR A 528 3.01 -39.05 21.28
N PRO A 529 2.24 -39.66 22.19
CA PRO A 529 1.74 -38.96 23.37
C PRO A 529 2.89 -38.50 24.26
N ASP A 530 2.75 -37.30 24.83
CA ASP A 530 3.70 -36.78 25.81
C ASP A 530 3.83 -37.78 26.97
N THR A 531 5.07 -38.14 27.33
CA THR A 531 5.34 -39.01 28.48
C THR A 531 4.75 -38.38 29.73
N LEU A 532 3.63 -38.94 30.22
CA LEU A 532 3.08 -38.63 31.53
C LEU A 532 4.18 -38.87 32.58
N ALA A 533 4.28 -37.93 33.53
CA ALA A 533 5.21 -38.02 34.65
C ALA A 533 5.09 -39.40 35.36
N PRO A 534 6.19 -39.92 35.94
CA PRO A 534 6.19 -41.23 36.58
C PRO A 534 5.04 -41.33 37.57
N SER A 535 4.19 -42.34 37.39
CA SER A 535 3.09 -42.63 38.29
C SER A 535 3.62 -42.73 39.72
N LEU A 536 2.95 -42.05 40.65
CA LEU A 536 3.16 -42.14 42.11
C LEU A 536 2.85 -43.54 42.69
N THR A 537 3.01 -44.61 41.91
CA THR A 537 2.70 -46.00 42.26
C THR A 537 3.77 -46.65 43.15
N GLY A 538 4.52 -45.86 43.90
CA GLY A 538 5.63 -46.38 44.69
C GLY A 538 5.98 -45.52 45.90
N ARG A 539 5.03 -45.29 46.81
CA ARG A 539 5.29 -45.19 48.27
C ARG A 539 4.02 -44.92 49.09
N SER A 540 3.86 -45.77 50.12
CA SER A 540 3.04 -45.64 51.33
C SER A 540 1.52 -45.85 51.19
N ALA A 541 1.12 -47.10 51.47
CA ALA A 541 -0.22 -47.47 51.88
C ALA A 541 -0.43 -47.03 53.34
N ASP A 542 -1.00 -45.85 53.55
CA ASP A 542 -1.84 -45.48 54.70
C ASP A 542 -2.13 -43.98 54.65
N ARG A 543 -3.10 -43.58 53.82
CA ARG A 543 -3.72 -42.23 53.86
C ARG A 543 -5.19 -42.30 53.51
N SER A 544 -6.00 -41.52 54.23
CA SER A 544 -7.46 -41.54 54.16
C SER A 544 -8.02 -41.18 52.77
N THR A 545 -9.22 -41.64 52.46
CA THR A 545 -9.92 -41.44 51.17
C THR A 545 -10.17 -39.96 50.82
N ASN A 546 -10.41 -39.10 51.82
CA ASN A 546 -10.51 -37.64 51.61
C ASN A 546 -9.16 -37.01 51.26
N GLU A 547 -8.06 -37.54 51.81
CA GLU A 547 -6.71 -37.10 51.45
C GLU A 547 -6.34 -37.55 50.04
N ARG A 548 -6.78 -38.73 49.59
CA ARG A 548 -6.61 -39.17 48.19
C ARG A 548 -7.40 -38.32 47.20
N ALA A 549 -8.64 -37.92 47.52
CA ALA A 549 -9.42 -37.04 46.66
C ALA A 549 -8.82 -35.62 46.62
N ALA A 550 -8.41 -35.08 47.77
CA ALA A 550 -7.73 -33.79 47.87
C ALA A 550 -6.35 -33.82 47.20
N ILE A 551 -5.56 -34.90 47.31
CA ILE A 551 -4.26 -35.08 46.65
C ILE A 551 -4.43 -35.40 45.16
N ALA A 552 -5.53 -36.04 44.73
CA ALA A 552 -5.84 -36.22 43.31
C ALA A 552 -6.23 -34.88 42.65
N GLN A 553 -6.97 -34.03 43.36
CA GLN A 553 -7.32 -32.67 42.92
C GLN A 553 -6.09 -31.72 42.98
N LYS A 554 -5.28 -31.81 44.05
CA LYS A 554 -4.01 -31.09 44.27
C LYS A 554 -2.83 -31.65 43.45
N GLY A 555 -2.98 -32.86 42.91
CA GLY A 555 -2.04 -33.50 41.98
C GLY A 555 -2.22 -32.99 40.55
N ASN A 556 -3.41 -32.47 40.23
CA ASN A 556 -3.71 -31.88 38.92
C ASN A 556 -3.35 -30.38 38.82
N LEU A 557 -3.48 -29.61 39.92
CA LEU A 557 -3.23 -28.15 39.94
C LEU A 557 -2.06 -27.77 40.86
N THR A 558 -1.22 -26.84 40.41
CA THR A 558 -0.12 -26.26 41.18
C THR A 558 -0.64 -25.31 42.27
N ASN A 559 0.18 -25.05 43.31
CA ASN A 559 -0.15 -24.03 44.32
C ASN A 559 -0.38 -22.64 43.71
N PHE A 560 0.30 -22.33 42.62
CA PHE A 560 0.07 -21.10 41.85
C PHE A 560 -1.35 -21.07 41.27
N GLU A 561 -1.76 -22.12 40.54
CA GLU A 561 -3.11 -22.22 39.95
C GLU A 561 -4.22 -22.13 41.01
N MET A 562 -4.02 -22.77 42.17
CA MET A 562 -5.00 -22.71 43.26
C MET A 562 -5.10 -21.34 43.93
N SER A 563 -4.02 -20.55 43.95
CA SER A 563 -4.00 -19.25 44.65
C SER A 563 -4.38 -18.08 43.74
N THR A 564 -4.04 -18.14 42.46
CA THR A 564 -4.37 -17.07 41.49
C THR A 564 -5.62 -17.37 40.66
N GLY A 565 -6.07 -18.63 40.62
CA GLY A 565 -7.11 -19.09 39.70
C GLY A 565 -6.65 -19.18 38.23
N ALA A 566 -5.39 -18.86 37.94
CA ALA A 566 -4.86 -18.85 36.57
C ALA A 566 -4.38 -20.24 36.17
N GLU A 567 -5.16 -20.96 35.36
CA GLU A 567 -4.82 -22.30 34.86
C GLU A 567 -3.57 -22.28 33.97
N LEU A 568 -2.53 -23.04 34.35
CA LEU A 568 -1.27 -23.19 33.62
C LEU A 568 -1.42 -24.16 32.44
N GLN A 569 -2.31 -25.15 32.56
CA GLN A 569 -2.45 -26.26 31.60
C GLN A 569 -3.48 -25.99 30.48
N ALA A 570 -4.44 -25.07 30.68
CA ALA A 570 -5.55 -24.85 29.75
C ALA A 570 -5.40 -23.66 28.78
N ARG A 571 -4.22 -23.02 28.73
CA ARG A 571 -3.98 -21.92 27.76
C ARG A 571 -3.66 -22.47 26.38
N TYR A 572 -4.57 -22.20 25.46
CA TYR A 572 -4.53 -22.49 24.03
C TYR A 572 -4.60 -21.19 23.25
N GLY A 573 -4.14 -21.18 22.00
CA GLY A 573 -4.04 -19.97 21.18
C GLY A 573 -2.60 -19.67 20.76
N LEU A 574 -2.32 -18.40 20.48
CA LEU A 574 -1.03 -17.92 19.97
C LEU A 574 -0.03 -17.76 21.12
N ILE A 575 0.48 -18.88 21.64
CA ILE A 575 1.37 -18.93 22.81
C ILE A 575 2.47 -19.95 22.52
N SER A 576 3.69 -19.66 22.95
CA SER A 576 4.83 -20.57 22.78
C SER A 576 4.63 -21.89 23.53
N ASP A 577 5.14 -23.00 22.98
CA ASP A 577 5.12 -24.33 23.62
C ASP A 577 6.17 -24.48 24.73
N TYR A 578 6.17 -23.60 25.73
CA TYR A 578 7.07 -23.72 26.86
C TYR A 578 6.54 -24.72 27.91
N LYS A 579 7.47 -25.26 28.72
CA LYS A 579 7.13 -26.20 29.78
C LYS A 579 6.53 -25.41 30.93
N ASN A 580 5.22 -25.49 31.13
CA ASN A 580 4.54 -24.65 32.13
C ASN A 580 4.69 -25.14 33.57
N TYR A 581 5.09 -26.39 33.79
CA TYR A 581 5.30 -26.95 35.14
C TYR A 581 6.60 -27.75 35.22
N VAL A 582 7.11 -27.91 36.44
CA VAL A 582 8.26 -28.76 36.76
C VAL A 582 7.86 -29.70 37.89
N PHE A 583 8.28 -30.96 37.80
CA PHE A 583 8.10 -31.92 38.89
C PHE A 583 9.34 -31.93 39.78
N PHE A 584 9.15 -31.59 41.06
CA PHE A 584 10.17 -31.75 42.08
C PHE A 584 9.68 -32.72 43.14
N LYS A 585 10.43 -33.81 43.36
CA LYS A 585 10.12 -34.84 44.37
C LYS A 585 8.67 -35.37 44.30
N GLY A 586 8.12 -35.50 43.08
CA GLY A 586 6.76 -36.00 42.84
C GLY A 586 5.63 -34.97 42.98
N LEU A 587 5.95 -33.71 43.30
CA LEU A 587 4.98 -32.61 43.36
C LEU A 587 5.09 -31.69 42.13
N LYS A 588 3.94 -31.22 41.63
CA LYS A 588 3.83 -30.33 40.45
C LYS A 588 3.99 -28.86 40.89
N PHE A 589 5.01 -28.19 40.38
CA PHE A 589 5.27 -26.76 40.61
C PHE A 589 5.09 -25.96 39.31
N ALA A 590 4.71 -24.69 39.44
CA ALA A 590 4.67 -23.78 38.31
C ALA A 590 6.11 -23.44 37.88
N SER A 591 6.41 -23.66 36.61
CA SER A 591 7.71 -23.23 36.06
C SER A 591 7.76 -21.69 35.93
N PRO A 592 8.95 -21.10 35.81
CA PRO A 592 9.08 -19.67 35.50
C PRO A 592 8.35 -19.26 34.21
N ASP A 593 8.37 -20.11 33.18
CA ASP A 593 7.62 -19.91 31.94
C ASP A 593 6.11 -19.96 32.19
N GLY A 594 5.65 -20.87 33.05
CA GLY A 594 4.25 -21.01 33.42
C GLY A 594 3.72 -19.76 34.13
N VAL A 595 4.47 -19.24 35.10
CA VAL A 595 4.12 -18.02 35.84
C VAL A 595 4.03 -16.82 34.88
N TYR A 596 5.05 -16.65 34.03
CA TYR A 596 5.13 -15.54 33.09
C TYR A 596 4.09 -15.64 31.97
N CYS A 597 3.92 -16.82 31.36
CA CYS A 597 2.88 -17.08 30.35
C CYS A 597 1.46 -17.00 30.91
N SER A 598 1.27 -17.17 32.23
CA SER A 598 0.00 -16.88 32.90
C SER A 598 -0.25 -15.40 33.11
N GLY A 599 0.71 -14.53 32.76
CA GLY A 599 0.61 -13.09 32.86
C GLY A 599 1.03 -12.53 34.22
N TYR A 600 1.85 -13.22 35.00
CA TYR A 600 2.29 -12.75 36.31
C TYR A 600 3.81 -12.58 36.41
N VAL A 601 4.22 -11.66 37.26
CA VAL A 601 5.61 -11.43 37.65
C VAL A 601 5.73 -11.27 39.15
N VAL A 602 6.90 -11.54 39.70
CA VAL A 602 7.22 -11.36 41.10
C VAL A 602 7.98 -10.05 41.30
N VAL A 603 7.43 -9.13 42.07
CA VAL A 603 7.98 -7.83 42.43
C VAL A 603 8.78 -7.96 43.72
N ASN A 604 10.08 -7.64 43.65
CA ASN A 604 11.05 -7.69 44.76
C ASN A 604 11.04 -9.00 45.58
N GLY A 605 10.70 -10.11 44.94
CA GLY A 605 10.62 -11.41 45.59
C GLY A 605 9.56 -11.55 46.69
N LYS A 606 8.62 -10.61 46.81
CA LYS A 606 7.63 -10.58 47.90
C LYS A 606 6.18 -10.59 47.41
N TYR A 607 5.93 -10.03 46.24
CA TYR A 607 4.59 -9.86 45.72
C TYR A 607 4.48 -10.42 44.31
N LEU A 608 3.47 -11.23 44.05
CA LEU A 608 3.09 -11.68 42.72
C LEU A 608 2.02 -10.73 42.18
N VAL A 609 2.29 -10.15 41.02
CA VAL A 609 1.48 -9.10 40.40
C VAL A 609 1.20 -9.46 38.95
N ALA A 610 0.01 -9.14 38.46
CA ALA A 610 -0.30 -9.30 37.04
C ALA A 610 0.54 -8.33 36.20
N THR A 611 1.05 -8.80 35.06
CA THR A 611 1.96 -8.06 34.19
C THR A 611 1.26 -6.85 33.55
N GLU A 612 -0.02 -7.00 33.23
CA GLU A 612 -0.89 -5.94 32.71
C GLU A 612 -1.10 -4.79 33.71
N ASP A 613 -1.07 -5.12 35.01
CA ASP A 613 -1.26 -4.14 36.08
C ASP A 613 -0.01 -3.33 36.41
N ILE A 614 1.19 -3.74 35.97
CA ILE A 614 2.45 -3.04 36.31
C ILE A 614 2.41 -1.58 35.84
N LEU A 615 1.88 -1.32 34.64
CA LEU A 615 1.78 0.04 34.12
C LEU A 615 0.81 0.87 34.98
N THR A 616 -0.33 0.30 35.35
CA THR A 616 -1.30 0.92 36.25
C THR A 616 -0.70 1.21 37.62
N ILE A 617 0.10 0.30 38.18
CA ILE A 617 0.80 0.49 39.46
C ILE A 617 1.82 1.63 39.37
N ILE A 618 2.59 1.70 38.27
CA ILE A 618 3.52 2.81 38.01
C ILE A 618 2.75 4.14 37.96
N MET A 619 1.60 4.18 37.28
CA MET A 619 0.76 5.38 37.23
C MET A 619 0.18 5.76 38.61
N ILE A 620 -0.34 4.80 39.38
CA ILE A 620 -0.82 5.02 40.75
C ILE A 620 0.30 5.58 41.64
N ARG A 621 1.54 5.10 41.46
CA ARG A 621 2.72 5.61 42.17
C ARG A 621 3.13 7.01 41.69
N CYS A 622 3.07 7.31 40.39
CA CYS A 622 3.36 8.65 39.86
C CYS A 622 2.36 9.70 40.34
N VAL A 623 1.06 9.40 40.21
CA VAL A 623 -0.05 10.34 40.47
C VAL A 623 -0.43 10.37 41.95
N GLN A 624 0.14 9.47 42.77
CA GLN A 624 -0.17 9.32 44.20
C GLN A 624 -1.66 9.11 44.50
N THR A 625 -2.43 8.63 43.51
CA THR A 625 -3.88 8.47 43.57
C THR A 625 -4.28 7.11 43.03
N ARG A 626 -5.16 6.40 43.76
CA ARG A 626 -5.74 5.13 43.30
C ARG A 626 -6.97 5.41 42.44
N PHE A 627 -6.81 5.36 41.13
CA PHE A 627 -7.92 5.53 40.17
C PHE A 627 -8.47 4.19 39.65
N ILE A 628 -7.74 3.08 39.81
CA ILE A 628 -8.16 1.71 39.48
C ILE A 628 -7.80 0.75 40.63
N ASN A 629 -8.63 -0.27 40.86
CA ASN A 629 -8.34 -1.33 41.83
C ASN A 629 -7.41 -2.36 41.22
N VAL A 630 -6.19 -2.45 41.76
CA VAL A 630 -5.18 -3.43 41.37
C VAL A 630 -4.88 -4.33 42.56
N TYR A 631 -4.69 -5.63 42.32
CA TYR A 631 -4.45 -6.62 43.37
C TYR A 631 -3.07 -7.28 43.22
N ALA A 632 -2.42 -7.55 44.35
CA ALA A 632 -1.14 -8.25 44.45
C ALA A 632 -1.24 -9.38 45.47
N TYR A 633 -0.58 -10.51 45.20
CA TYR A 633 -0.56 -11.66 46.11
C TYR A 633 0.78 -11.71 46.84
N GLU A 634 0.78 -11.94 48.15
CA GLU A 634 2.02 -12.14 48.89
C GLU A 634 2.62 -13.52 48.58
N VAL A 635 3.95 -13.54 48.41
CA VAL A 635 4.72 -14.74 48.10
C VAL A 635 5.55 -15.10 49.32
N ASP A 636 5.39 -16.34 49.81
CA ASP A 636 6.14 -16.89 50.94
C ASP A 636 6.85 -18.18 50.52
N GLY A 637 8.17 -18.09 50.35
CA GLY A 637 8.97 -19.17 49.75
C GLY A 637 8.33 -19.66 48.46
N TYR A 638 8.20 -20.99 48.27
CA TYR A 638 7.62 -21.59 47.07
C TYR A 638 6.09 -21.56 46.99
N THR A 639 5.42 -20.71 47.77
CA THR A 639 3.95 -20.67 47.86
C THR A 639 3.41 -19.25 47.70
N VAL A 640 2.25 -19.14 47.04
CA VAL A 640 1.52 -17.89 46.86
C VAL A 640 0.34 -17.89 47.83
N GLN A 641 0.19 -16.83 48.62
CA GLN A 641 -0.96 -16.70 49.51
C GLN A 641 -2.26 -16.61 48.71
N ARG A 642 -3.35 -17.16 49.26
CA ARG A 642 -4.67 -17.19 48.61
C ARG A 642 -5.41 -15.84 48.68
N THR A 643 -5.01 -14.96 49.60
CA THR A 643 -5.64 -13.65 49.81
C THR A 643 -4.92 -12.59 49.00
N ALA A 644 -5.62 -11.99 48.04
CA ALA A 644 -5.12 -10.87 47.27
C ALA A 644 -5.19 -9.58 48.10
N ARG A 645 -4.12 -8.76 48.04
CA ARG A 645 -4.02 -7.47 48.70
C ARG A 645 -4.20 -6.35 47.68
N LEU A 646 -5.01 -5.35 48.03
CA LEU A 646 -5.20 -4.17 47.19
C LEU A 646 -3.92 -3.30 47.18
N VAL A 647 -3.54 -2.80 46.00
CA VAL A 647 -2.38 -1.93 45.79
C VAL A 647 -2.75 -0.46 46.04
N TYR A 648 -1.92 0.21 46.82
CA TYR A 648 -1.99 1.64 47.15
C TYR A 648 -0.72 2.34 46.63
N PRO A 649 -0.72 3.69 46.53
CA PRO A 649 0.45 4.45 46.10
C PRO A 649 1.73 4.13 46.87
N ASN A 650 1.63 3.72 48.13
CA ASN A 650 2.76 3.37 49.00
C ASN A 650 3.06 1.87 49.11
N THR A 651 2.34 1.02 48.36
CA THR A 651 2.54 -0.44 48.42
C THR A 651 3.87 -0.87 47.79
N PHE A 652 4.31 -0.21 46.71
CA PHE A 652 5.56 -0.50 46.03
C PHE A 652 6.45 0.74 45.93
N SER A 653 7.73 0.61 46.26
CA SER A 653 8.74 1.63 45.97
C SER A 653 9.20 1.58 44.51
N TRP A 654 9.85 2.65 44.02
CA TRP A 654 10.47 2.66 42.70
C TRP A 654 11.51 1.54 42.53
N ASN A 655 12.27 1.27 43.59
CA ASN A 655 13.18 0.14 43.62
C ASN A 655 12.43 -1.18 43.50
N ASP A 656 11.29 -1.36 44.18
CA ASP A 656 10.49 -2.58 44.06
C ASP A 656 9.97 -2.80 42.64
N LEU A 657 9.58 -1.75 41.91
CA LEU A 657 9.08 -1.86 40.53
C LEU A 657 10.19 -2.13 39.52
N LEU A 658 11.41 -1.68 39.79
CA LEU A 658 12.59 -2.12 39.02
C LEU A 658 12.94 -3.58 39.34
N HIS A 659 12.65 -4.01 40.59
CA HIS A 659 12.63 -5.34 41.25
C HIS A 659 12.15 -6.63 40.56
N LEU A 660 11.90 -6.67 39.24
CA LEU A 660 11.05 -7.75 38.66
C LEU A 660 11.78 -9.10 38.51
N ASN A 661 11.13 -10.19 38.92
CA ASN A 661 11.62 -11.55 38.82
C ASN A 661 10.47 -12.53 38.53
N ILE A 662 10.80 -13.79 38.30
CA ILE A 662 9.90 -14.94 38.11
C ILE A 662 10.31 -16.13 38.99
N ASN A 663 11.49 -16.04 39.62
CA ASN A 663 12.10 -17.13 40.37
C ASN A 663 11.76 -17.05 41.85
N ILE A 664 10.58 -17.56 42.21
CA ILE A 664 10.30 -17.99 43.59
C ILE A 664 9.52 -19.33 43.63
N LEU A 665 9.03 -19.85 42.50
CA LEU A 665 8.23 -21.09 42.45
C LEU A 665 8.99 -22.34 41.97
N ALA A 666 10.34 -22.27 41.87
CA ALA A 666 11.21 -23.35 41.37
C ALA A 666 12.29 -23.78 42.37
#